data_AF-A0A969HJM6-F1
#
_entry.id   AF-A0A969HJM6-F1
#
_cell.length_a   1.000
_cell.length_b   1.000
_cell.length_c   1.000
_cell.angle_alpha   90.00
_cell.angle_beta   90.00
_cell.angle_gamma   90.00
#
_symmetry.space_group_name_H-M   'P 1'
#
loop_
_entity.id
_entity.type
_entity.pdbx_description
1 polymer ?
#
loop_
_entity_poly.entity_id
_entity_poly.type
_entity_poly.pdbx_seq_one_letter_code
_entity_poly.pdbx_strand_id
1 'polypeptide(L)'
;MLATLSGGCVLIDKSSGHTLSTLNYFTGLPDNEVLAANRDRWGGLWICHEYGISRVHVELPLRNYSNYLGLQGNVISVVKVNATLYTATSEGLFYLSEATSNEEIEGMIQSVEKFRQVQNYQKAIKTYQAYLENRKKKNLFNFNQVFRNSQKPTYNSKKATREARREARKDRRDMKKGQPEDQYANDYPAESLEELPELDLSDFSTVDAGEIYATKSQPFVYRAVEGLNGKCRQLLRFQNRLLVASNLGLYEVIGQKARLILPNVYINFIYQSIRHPKRMFIATNQGLLSIRYEQGQWVKEDKLADFYANVYSIAEEGQSLWLGSENEVFRVSLDEYGHYLRTQRFGFEEGYSRNILVRIIEGNACFFLNDGIYTFNHTHNRFVKDDQRSKFYKPRSFIVFNQPGYTWMQSTNQWINIAQPTQFEEAQSAYLQIFENIQDIYVDDDAYIWVVSNNTLYRLDKEARLRESESFHVFIKNILDKQERLLPLENLVVNQEDKSLSFRFQLAAPYYLNESYIQYSYWLEGLDEDWSSWNRQSIISFPFLPSGYYKLHVKARNIFGQISEDQVFSFRITPPFWETWWFYALQTTALLGMVMASFYFNRSGRSSELSHILVFVTIITFFEFMILLVEPYVDDFTGGIPVFKLIMNVILALSLAPIERAVNRWAVRRRAAAQAPSGEVVR
;
A
#
# COMPACT_ATOMS: atom_id res chain seq x y z
N MET A 1 28.53 -2.75 -18.55
CA MET A 1 27.79 -1.50 -18.79
C MET A 1 28.78 -0.40 -19.10
N LEU A 2 28.45 0.49 -20.03
CA LEU A 2 29.16 1.75 -20.24
C LEU A 2 28.21 2.90 -19.86
N ALA A 3 28.66 3.80 -18.99
CA ALA A 3 27.94 5.02 -18.63
C ALA A 3 28.50 6.21 -19.43
N THR A 4 27.65 7.19 -19.71
CA THR A 4 28.02 8.40 -20.48
C THR A 4 27.47 9.64 -19.79
N LEU A 5 28.05 10.80 -20.08
CA LEU A 5 27.60 12.08 -19.56
C LEU A 5 26.45 12.71 -20.37
N SER A 6 26.09 12.13 -21.52
CA SER A 6 25.12 12.76 -22.44
C SER A 6 24.05 11.81 -23.00
N GLY A 7 24.26 10.49 -22.94
CA GLY A 7 23.41 9.48 -23.58
C GLY A 7 22.86 8.41 -22.64
N GLY A 8 22.99 8.59 -21.33
CA GLY A 8 22.63 7.60 -20.33
C GLY A 8 23.69 6.50 -20.20
N CYS A 9 23.25 5.24 -20.11
CA CYS A 9 24.12 4.08 -20.05
C CYS A 9 23.68 2.95 -20.99
N VAL A 10 24.64 2.14 -21.42
CA VAL A 10 24.46 1.04 -22.36
C VAL A 10 24.84 -0.27 -21.68
N LEU A 11 23.93 -1.24 -21.74
CA LEU A 11 24.15 -2.62 -21.32
C LEU A 11 24.61 -3.41 -22.54
N ILE A 12 25.75 -4.09 -22.39
CA ILE A 12 26.42 -4.80 -23.48
C ILE A 12 26.67 -6.23 -23.01
N ASP A 13 26.38 -7.19 -23.88
CA ASP A 13 26.78 -8.56 -23.70
C ASP A 13 28.30 -8.68 -23.83
N LYS A 14 28.97 -9.14 -22.77
CA LYS A 14 30.43 -9.23 -22.72
C LYS A 14 31.00 -10.21 -23.76
N SER A 15 30.25 -11.24 -24.13
CA SER A 15 30.71 -12.30 -25.03
C SER A 15 30.56 -11.93 -26.50
N SER A 16 29.45 -11.27 -26.86
CA SER A 16 29.14 -10.93 -28.25
C SER A 16 29.46 -9.48 -28.61
N GLY A 17 29.59 -8.60 -27.62
CA GLY A 17 29.75 -7.16 -27.82
C GLY A 17 28.47 -6.45 -28.29
N HIS A 18 27.35 -7.17 -28.39
CA HIS A 18 26.07 -6.59 -28.79
C HIS A 18 25.43 -5.79 -27.64
N THR A 19 24.80 -4.67 -27.99
CA THR A 19 23.99 -3.88 -27.06
C THR A 19 22.73 -4.66 -26.69
N LEU A 20 22.59 -4.97 -25.40
CA LEU A 20 21.40 -5.61 -24.82
C LEU A 20 20.27 -4.59 -24.61
N SER A 21 20.62 -3.41 -24.09
CA SER A 21 19.66 -2.35 -23.79
C SER A 21 20.39 -1.02 -23.61
N THR A 22 19.70 0.07 -23.92
CA THR A 22 20.14 1.44 -23.65
C THR A 22 19.20 2.01 -22.59
N LEU A 23 19.76 2.50 -21.49
CA LEU A 23 19.06 3.17 -20.41
C LEU A 23 19.39 4.65 -20.49
N ASN A 24 18.41 5.44 -20.88
CA ASN A 24 18.45 6.89 -21.02
C ASN A 24 17.12 7.50 -20.58
N TYR A 25 17.00 8.81 -20.73
CA TYR A 25 15.84 9.62 -20.42
C TYR A 25 14.55 9.03 -21.00
N PHE A 26 14.56 8.70 -22.30
CA PHE A 26 13.41 8.12 -22.99
C PHE A 26 13.04 6.74 -22.49
N THR A 27 14.00 5.97 -21.96
CA THR A 27 13.74 4.62 -21.44
C THR A 27 13.41 4.58 -19.95
N GLY A 28 13.31 5.73 -19.29
CA GLY A 28 12.86 5.87 -17.90
C GLY A 28 13.93 6.31 -16.90
N LEU A 29 15.15 6.65 -17.33
CA LEU A 29 16.06 7.36 -16.44
C LEU A 29 15.59 8.82 -16.26
N PRO A 30 15.73 9.42 -15.07
CA PRO A 30 15.40 10.84 -14.90
C PRO A 30 16.33 11.78 -15.67
N ASP A 31 17.50 11.30 -16.08
CA ASP A 31 18.55 12.09 -16.72
C ASP A 31 19.49 11.19 -17.54
N ASN A 32 20.11 11.78 -18.56
CA ASN A 32 21.10 11.14 -19.41
C ASN A 32 22.52 11.27 -18.86
N GLU A 33 22.76 12.22 -17.96
CA GLU A 33 24.08 12.39 -17.34
C GLU A 33 24.27 11.36 -16.22
N VAL A 34 25.02 10.29 -16.53
CA VAL A 34 25.33 9.24 -15.56
C VAL A 34 26.73 9.48 -14.99
N LEU A 35 26.77 9.88 -13.72
CA LEU A 35 28.00 10.21 -13.00
C LEU A 35 28.69 8.96 -12.43
N ALA A 36 27.89 7.99 -11.98
CA ALA A 36 28.38 6.72 -11.45
C ALA A 36 27.31 5.64 -11.61
N ALA A 37 27.74 4.38 -11.73
CA ALA A 37 26.83 3.25 -11.69
C ALA A 37 27.51 2.05 -11.01
N ASN A 38 26.75 1.30 -10.21
CA ASN A 38 27.24 0.10 -9.54
C ASN A 38 26.13 -0.94 -9.35
N ARG A 39 26.49 -2.22 -9.24
CA ARG A 39 25.53 -3.31 -9.04
C ARG A 39 25.49 -3.70 -7.56
N ASP A 40 24.30 -3.86 -7.01
CA ASP A 40 24.12 -4.39 -5.66
C ASP A 40 24.24 -5.92 -5.62
N ARG A 41 24.28 -6.47 -4.40
CA ARG A 41 24.39 -7.91 -4.14
C ARG A 41 23.19 -8.73 -4.65
N TRP A 42 22.05 -8.09 -4.88
CA TRP A 42 20.81 -8.68 -5.38
C TRP A 42 20.63 -8.43 -6.88
N GLY A 43 21.71 -8.03 -7.56
CA GLY A 43 21.71 -7.87 -9.01
C GLY A 43 21.07 -6.58 -9.52
N GLY A 44 20.52 -5.74 -8.65
CA GLY A 44 19.97 -4.43 -8.98
C GLY A 44 21.06 -3.42 -9.31
N LEU A 45 20.80 -2.57 -10.29
CA LEU A 45 21.78 -1.64 -10.81
C LEU A 45 21.48 -0.22 -10.34
N TRP A 46 22.37 0.36 -9.54
CA TRP A 46 22.25 1.72 -9.03
C TRP A 46 22.98 2.68 -9.95
N ILE A 47 22.30 3.77 -10.32
CA ILE A 47 22.78 4.80 -11.24
C ILE A 47 22.64 6.14 -10.54
N CYS A 48 23.75 6.87 -10.41
CA CYS A 48 23.78 8.24 -9.90
C CYS A 48 23.73 9.22 -11.07
N HIS A 49 22.85 10.21 -10.96
CA HIS A 49 22.63 11.28 -11.93
C HIS A 49 22.28 12.57 -11.17
N GLU A 50 22.08 13.70 -11.84
CA GLU A 50 21.94 15.01 -11.17
C GLU A 50 20.76 15.07 -10.18
N TYR A 51 19.67 14.35 -10.49
CA TYR A 51 18.47 14.27 -9.64
C TYR A 51 18.55 13.25 -8.49
N GLY A 52 19.70 12.58 -8.29
CA GLY A 52 19.91 11.64 -7.20
C GLY A 52 20.33 10.25 -7.67
N ILE A 53 19.63 9.22 -7.19
CA ILE A 53 19.99 7.83 -7.47
C ILE A 53 18.76 7.07 -7.94
N SER A 54 18.90 6.37 -9.05
CA SER A 54 17.91 5.45 -9.61
C SER A 54 18.39 4.01 -9.48
N ARG A 55 17.48 3.08 -9.16
CA ARG A 55 17.73 1.64 -9.19
C ARG A 55 17.04 1.02 -10.41
N VAL A 56 17.80 0.31 -11.22
CA VAL A 56 17.32 -0.38 -12.43
C VAL A 56 17.37 -1.88 -12.21
N HIS A 57 16.25 -2.56 -12.44
CA HIS A 57 16.17 -4.01 -12.46
C HIS A 57 16.39 -4.53 -13.88
N VAL A 58 17.64 -4.91 -14.19
CA VAL A 58 18.05 -5.32 -15.53
C VAL A 58 17.45 -6.68 -15.95
N GLU A 59 17.12 -7.52 -14.99
CA GLU A 59 16.75 -8.92 -15.21
C GLU A 59 15.24 -9.15 -15.22
N LEU A 60 14.43 -8.09 -15.16
CA LEU A 60 12.99 -8.22 -15.30
C LEU A 60 12.66 -8.69 -16.72
N PRO A 61 11.75 -9.67 -16.88
CA PRO A 61 11.29 -10.13 -18.19
C PRO A 61 10.31 -9.14 -18.83
N LEU A 62 10.41 -7.84 -18.52
CA LEU A 62 9.51 -6.78 -18.96
C LEU A 62 10.27 -5.76 -19.79
N ARG A 63 9.70 -5.36 -20.91
CA ARG A 63 10.21 -4.27 -21.75
C ARG A 63 9.12 -3.26 -22.03
N ASN A 64 9.44 -1.98 -21.89
CA ASN A 64 8.55 -0.89 -22.27
C ASN A 64 8.75 -0.55 -23.76
N TYR A 65 7.65 -0.56 -24.51
CA TYR A 65 7.58 -0.30 -25.94
C TYR A 65 6.93 1.06 -26.27
N SER A 66 6.45 1.83 -25.29
CA SER A 66 5.98 3.21 -25.50
C SER A 66 7.13 4.22 -25.58
N ASN A 67 8.33 3.84 -25.15
CA ASN A 67 9.52 4.71 -25.14
C ASN A 67 10.09 4.98 -26.54
N TYR A 68 9.64 4.25 -27.57
CA TYR A 68 10.00 4.55 -28.95
C TYR A 68 9.25 5.78 -29.45
N LEU A 69 9.95 6.65 -30.19
CA LEU A 69 9.42 7.91 -30.69
C LEU A 69 8.28 7.69 -31.71
N GLY A 70 7.45 8.73 -31.90
CA GLY A 70 6.38 8.77 -32.90
C GLY A 70 5.02 8.20 -32.45
N LEU A 71 4.93 7.63 -31.25
CA LEU A 71 3.65 7.18 -30.69
C LEU A 71 2.89 8.34 -30.06
N GLN A 72 1.69 8.64 -30.54
CA GLN A 72 0.87 9.75 -30.05
C GLN A 72 -0.48 9.27 -29.51
N GLY A 73 -0.97 9.94 -28.47
CA GLY A 73 -2.22 9.60 -27.80
C GLY A 73 -2.11 8.50 -26.75
N ASN A 74 -3.23 8.21 -26.11
CA ASN A 74 -3.31 7.15 -25.11
C ASN A 74 -3.32 5.79 -25.79
N VAL A 75 -2.39 4.90 -25.45
CA VAL A 75 -2.35 3.52 -25.97
C VAL A 75 -3.57 2.76 -25.49
N ILE A 76 -4.25 2.04 -26.39
CA ILE A 76 -5.51 1.32 -26.11
C ILE A 76 -5.37 -0.18 -26.35
N SER A 77 -4.77 -0.59 -27.47
CA SER A 77 -4.67 -1.99 -27.87
C SER A 77 -3.45 -2.23 -28.76
N VAL A 78 -3.02 -3.49 -28.86
CA VAL A 78 -1.83 -3.89 -29.62
C VAL A 78 -2.07 -5.23 -30.29
N VAL A 79 -1.62 -5.37 -31.54
CA VAL A 79 -1.65 -6.64 -32.28
C VAL A 79 -0.40 -6.74 -33.15
N LYS A 80 0.18 -7.95 -33.20
CA LYS A 80 1.24 -8.29 -34.15
C LYS A 80 0.64 -8.96 -35.38
N VAL A 81 0.90 -8.39 -36.56
CA VAL A 81 0.51 -8.99 -37.85
C VAL A 81 1.77 -9.21 -38.68
N ASN A 82 2.05 -10.47 -39.01
CA ASN A 82 3.32 -10.89 -39.60
C ASN A 82 4.50 -10.51 -38.68
N ALA A 83 5.41 -9.66 -39.14
CA ALA A 83 6.55 -9.15 -38.37
C ALA A 83 6.32 -7.72 -37.81
N THR A 84 5.19 -7.11 -38.09
CA THR A 84 4.91 -5.71 -37.73
C THR A 84 4.02 -5.62 -36.49
N LEU A 85 4.45 -4.81 -35.52
CA LEU A 85 3.67 -4.50 -34.33
C LEU A 85 2.79 -3.28 -34.61
N TYR A 86 1.47 -3.43 -34.52
CA TYR A 86 0.52 -2.35 -34.63
C TYR A 86 -0.04 -1.97 -33.26
N THR A 87 -0.06 -0.67 -32.98
CA THR A 87 -0.48 -0.09 -31.69
C THR A 87 -1.60 0.91 -31.93
N ALA A 88 -2.78 0.62 -31.40
CA ALA A 88 -3.95 1.49 -31.43
C ALA A 88 -3.87 2.52 -30.30
N THR A 89 -4.18 3.78 -30.62
CA THR A 89 -4.24 4.88 -29.64
C THR A 89 -5.54 5.68 -29.75
N SER A 90 -5.69 6.69 -28.89
CA SER A 90 -6.78 7.66 -28.98
C SER A 90 -6.76 8.52 -30.24
N GLU A 91 -5.59 8.70 -30.86
CA GLU A 91 -5.40 9.57 -32.03
C GLU A 91 -5.42 8.80 -33.36
N GLY A 92 -5.06 7.52 -33.35
CA GLY A 92 -5.02 6.71 -34.57
C GLY A 92 -4.40 5.35 -34.37
N LEU A 93 -3.95 4.76 -35.47
CA LEU A 93 -3.20 3.51 -35.48
C LEU A 93 -1.76 3.78 -35.87
N PHE A 94 -0.82 3.21 -35.12
CA PHE A 94 0.61 3.32 -35.37
C PHE A 94 1.20 1.94 -35.60
N TYR A 95 2.33 1.88 -36.29
CA TYR A 95 3.12 0.66 -36.46
C TYR A 95 4.59 0.90 -36.12
N LEU A 96 5.21 -0.08 -35.48
CA LEU A 96 6.63 -0.04 -35.16
C LEU A 96 7.45 -0.48 -36.37
N SER A 97 8.49 0.28 -36.69
CA SER A 97 9.34 0.03 -37.86
C SER A 97 10.77 0.47 -37.58
N GLU A 98 11.74 -0.09 -38.30
CA GLU A 98 13.14 0.29 -38.13
C GLU A 98 13.34 1.75 -38.56
N ALA A 99 14.10 2.48 -37.75
CA ALA A 99 14.48 3.85 -38.03
C ALA A 99 15.55 3.86 -39.12
N THR A 100 15.40 4.74 -40.11
CA THR A 100 16.51 4.99 -41.05
C THR A 100 17.53 5.92 -40.38
N SER A 101 18.83 5.72 -40.65
CA SER A 101 19.87 6.51 -39.99
C SER A 101 19.69 8.01 -40.26
N ASN A 102 19.70 8.83 -39.19
CA ASN A 102 19.58 10.30 -39.23
C ASN A 102 18.20 10.83 -39.66
N GLU A 103 17.14 10.03 -39.52
CA GLU A 103 15.77 10.50 -39.72
C GLU A 103 15.38 11.51 -38.62
N GLU A 104 14.87 12.68 -39.02
CA GLU A 104 14.30 13.66 -38.10
C GLU A 104 12.92 13.18 -37.65
N ILE A 105 12.73 13.04 -36.34
CA ILE A 105 11.46 12.56 -35.79
C ILE A 105 11.02 13.54 -34.71
N GLU A 106 9.78 13.98 -34.83
CA GLU A 106 9.14 14.82 -33.84
C GLU A 106 8.88 13.99 -32.58
N GLY A 107 9.52 14.38 -31.48
CA GLY A 107 9.47 13.69 -30.21
C GLY A 107 9.00 14.61 -29.10
N MET A 108 8.25 14.05 -28.17
CA MET A 108 7.94 14.72 -26.92
C MET A 108 9.16 14.59 -25.98
N ILE A 109 9.87 15.69 -25.73
CA ILE A 109 11.01 15.76 -24.80
C ILE A 109 10.53 16.41 -23.51
N GLN A 110 10.78 15.80 -22.36
CA GLN A 110 10.57 16.53 -21.11
C GLN A 110 11.62 17.61 -20.95
N SER A 111 11.17 18.86 -20.97
CA SER A 111 11.97 20.02 -20.64
C SER A 111 12.53 19.91 -19.22
N VAL A 112 13.85 19.72 -19.15
CA VAL A 112 14.64 19.60 -17.91
C VAL A 112 14.41 20.80 -16.98
N GLU A 113 14.24 21.98 -17.57
CA GLU A 113 14.05 23.24 -16.86
C GLU A 113 12.65 23.35 -16.22
N LYS A 114 11.57 22.99 -16.93
CA LYS A 114 10.22 22.98 -16.36
C LYS A 114 10.04 21.86 -15.34
N PHE A 115 10.68 20.70 -15.53
CA PHE A 115 10.69 19.63 -14.52
C PHE A 115 11.33 20.08 -13.20
N ARG A 116 12.48 20.79 -13.26
CA ARG A 116 13.10 21.39 -12.06
C ARG A 116 12.19 22.43 -11.41
N GLN A 117 11.52 23.27 -12.19
CA GLN A 117 10.57 24.24 -11.65
C GLN A 117 9.41 23.56 -10.91
N VAL A 118 8.81 22.51 -11.49
CA VAL A 118 7.75 21.73 -10.84
C VAL A 118 8.24 21.06 -9.56
N GLN A 119 9.41 20.43 -9.56
CA GLN A 119 9.99 19.81 -8.36
C GLN A 119 10.28 20.83 -7.25
N ASN A 120 10.86 21.98 -7.60
CA ASN A 120 11.11 23.07 -6.66
C ASN A 120 9.81 23.61 -6.08
N TYR A 121 8.76 23.73 -6.90
CA TYR A 121 7.45 24.20 -6.46
C TYR A 121 6.76 23.18 -5.54
N GLN A 122 6.78 21.89 -5.88
CA GLN A 122 6.27 20.82 -5.01
C GLN A 122 6.99 20.79 -3.66
N LYS A 123 8.32 20.99 -3.66
CA LYS A 123 9.13 21.10 -2.45
C LYS A 123 8.72 22.32 -1.62
N ALA A 124 8.50 23.48 -2.26
CA ALA A 124 8.03 24.69 -1.61
C ALA A 124 6.64 24.51 -0.97
N ILE A 125 5.69 23.86 -1.66
CA ILE A 125 4.36 23.54 -1.14
C ILE A 125 4.48 22.65 0.10
N LYS A 126 5.28 21.58 0.04
CA LYS A 126 5.46 20.65 1.17
C LYS A 126 6.08 21.34 2.39
N THR A 127 7.06 22.22 2.16
CA THR A 127 7.64 23.05 3.22
C THR A 127 6.62 24.02 3.81
N TYR A 128 5.77 24.64 2.98
CA TYR A 128 4.72 25.54 3.42
C TYR A 128 3.63 24.82 4.24
N GLN A 129 3.20 23.63 3.82
CA GLN A 129 2.25 22.79 4.57
C GLN A 129 2.81 22.41 5.95
N ALA A 130 4.08 22.01 6.02
CA ALA A 130 4.77 21.72 7.28
C ALA A 130 4.87 22.96 8.20
N TYR A 131 5.10 24.14 7.61
CA TYR A 131 5.07 25.41 8.34
C TYR A 131 3.67 25.71 8.93
N LEU A 132 2.61 25.54 8.15
CA LEU A 132 1.23 25.75 8.62
C LEU A 132 0.84 24.79 9.75
N GLU A 133 1.23 23.51 9.67
CA GLU A 133 1.03 22.55 10.76
C GLU A 133 1.77 22.95 12.04
N ASN A 134 3.02 23.39 11.92
CA ASN A 134 3.81 23.87 13.05
C ASN A 134 3.22 25.16 13.65
N ARG A 135 2.68 26.06 12.84
CA ARG A 135 1.99 27.28 13.29
C ARG A 135 0.69 26.95 14.03
N LYS A 136 -0.09 25.97 13.55
CA LYS A 136 -1.28 25.46 14.26
C LYS A 136 -0.90 24.86 15.61
N LYS A 137 0.16 24.03 15.68
CA LYS A 137 0.69 23.47 16.94
C LYS A 137 1.15 24.56 17.92
N LYS A 138 1.83 25.62 17.46
CA LYS A 138 2.23 26.77 18.29
C LYS A 138 1.03 27.58 18.79
N ASN A 139 0.02 27.81 17.96
CA ASN A 139 -1.20 28.52 18.38
C ASN A 139 -2.01 27.74 19.42
N LEU A 140 -2.08 26.41 19.31
CA LEU A 140 -2.64 25.53 20.34
C LEU A 140 -1.87 25.60 21.67
N PHE A 141 -0.53 25.70 21.62
CA PHE A 141 0.30 25.89 22.80
C PHE A 141 0.07 27.25 23.49
N ASN A 142 -0.13 28.32 22.73
CA ASN A 142 -0.47 29.64 23.27
C ASN A 142 -1.89 29.67 23.88
N PHE A 143 -2.84 28.92 23.31
CA PHE A 143 -4.20 28.84 23.84
C PHE A 143 -4.24 28.18 25.24
N ASN A 144 -3.38 27.18 25.49
CA ASN A 144 -3.23 26.55 26.80
C ASN A 144 -2.54 27.43 27.85
N GLN A 145 -1.78 28.46 27.46
CA GLN A 145 -1.24 29.45 28.40
C GLN A 145 -2.29 30.49 28.82
N VAL A 146 -3.31 30.75 28.00
CA VAL A 146 -4.40 31.68 28.33
C VAL A 146 -5.35 31.10 29.38
N PHE A 147 -5.49 29.76 29.45
CA PHE A 147 -6.34 29.08 30.46
C PHE A 147 -5.67 28.83 31.82
N ARG A 148 -4.48 29.39 32.08
CA ARG A 148 -3.76 29.20 33.35
C ARG A 148 -3.51 30.47 34.17
N ASN A 149 -4.24 31.54 33.88
CA ASN A 149 -4.21 32.79 34.64
C ASN A 149 -5.53 33.05 35.38
N SER A 150 -5.91 32.16 36.30
CA SER A 150 -7.02 32.45 37.24
C SER A 150 -6.81 31.90 38.65
N GLN A 151 -5.57 31.83 39.13
CA GLN A 151 -5.28 31.68 40.57
C GLN A 151 -4.06 32.51 40.95
N LYS A 152 -4.29 33.67 41.58
CA LYS A 152 -3.25 34.41 42.29
C LYS A 152 -3.18 33.90 43.74
N PRO A 153 -2.01 33.51 44.26
CA PRO A 153 -1.76 33.59 45.68
C PRO A 153 -1.14 34.95 46.02
N THR A 154 -1.65 35.53 47.09
CA THR A 154 -1.12 36.67 47.82
C THR A 154 0.14 36.27 48.60
N TYR A 155 1.26 36.98 48.44
CA TYR A 155 2.16 37.27 49.57
C TYR A 155 3.11 38.44 49.31
N ASN A 156 3.50 39.08 50.42
CA ASN A 156 4.21 40.34 50.56
C ASN A 156 5.74 40.17 50.65
N SER A 157 6.41 41.32 50.48
CA SER A 157 7.74 41.68 51.02
C SER A 157 8.99 41.61 50.12
N LYS A 158 9.39 42.83 49.70
CA LYS A 158 10.70 43.49 49.83
C LYS A 158 12.03 42.72 49.66
N LYS A 159 12.89 43.40 48.88
CA LYS A 159 14.37 43.37 48.75
C LYS A 159 14.97 42.25 47.88
N ALA A 160 15.16 42.59 46.60
CA ALA A 160 16.25 42.07 45.77
C ALA A 160 16.95 43.23 45.04
N THR A 161 18.27 43.25 45.14
CA THR A 161 19.16 44.38 44.81
C THR A 161 19.31 44.58 43.30
N ARG A 162 19.66 45.80 42.89
CA ARG A 162 19.75 46.27 41.49
C ARG A 162 20.75 45.49 40.63
N GLU A 163 21.66 44.73 41.24
CA GLU A 163 22.67 43.88 40.57
C GLU A 163 22.10 42.55 40.05
N ALA A 164 21.19 41.90 40.78
CA ALA A 164 20.53 40.67 40.32
C ALA A 164 19.66 40.89 39.06
N ARG A 165 19.15 42.11 38.86
CA ARG A 165 18.44 42.50 37.63
C ARG A 165 19.35 42.80 36.45
N ARG A 166 20.64 43.03 36.67
CA ARG A 166 21.64 43.28 35.62
C ARG A 166 22.22 41.97 35.08
N GLU A 167 22.49 41.00 35.95
CA GLU A 167 22.94 39.66 35.53
C GLU A 167 21.84 38.90 34.78
N ALA A 168 20.60 38.89 35.27
CA ALA A 168 19.48 38.28 34.56
C ALA A 168 19.13 38.94 33.20
N ARG A 169 19.57 40.19 32.98
CA ARG A 169 19.46 40.89 31.67
C ARG A 169 20.63 40.60 30.73
N LYS A 170 21.78 40.19 31.27
CA LYS A 170 22.97 39.82 30.50
C LYS A 170 22.83 38.37 30.00
N ASP A 171 22.40 37.45 30.87
CA ASP A 171 22.10 36.06 30.48
C ASP A 171 20.98 35.95 29.44
N ARG A 172 19.96 36.81 29.51
CA ARG A 172 18.92 36.90 28.48
C ARG A 172 19.41 37.45 27.14
N ARG A 173 20.47 38.27 27.13
CA ARG A 173 21.09 38.78 25.89
C ARG A 173 22.02 37.75 25.27
N ASP A 174 22.70 36.96 26.08
CA ASP A 174 23.62 35.94 25.60
C ASP A 174 22.86 34.68 25.14
N MET A 175 21.72 34.33 25.76
CA MET A 175 20.81 33.30 25.24
C MET A 175 20.18 33.63 23.88
N LYS A 176 20.03 34.92 23.53
CA LYS A 176 19.53 35.34 22.22
C LYS A 176 20.58 35.34 21.10
N LYS A 177 21.86 35.18 21.43
CA LYS A 177 22.96 35.14 20.45
C LYS A 177 23.35 33.73 19.97
N GLY A 178 22.76 32.68 20.56
CA GLY A 178 23.13 31.28 20.29
C GLY A 178 22.09 30.46 19.51
N GLN A 179 20.98 31.05 19.08
CA GLN A 179 20.04 30.37 18.18
C GLN A 179 20.28 30.85 16.75
N PRO A 180 20.45 29.95 15.76
CA PRO A 180 20.42 30.34 14.37
C PRO A 180 18.96 30.72 14.02
N GLU A 181 18.59 31.96 14.32
CA GLU A 181 17.38 32.58 13.79
C GLU A 181 17.59 32.79 12.27
N ASP A 182 16.84 32.02 11.49
CA ASP A 182 16.14 32.48 10.28
C ASP A 182 16.97 33.22 9.21
N GLN A 183 18.14 32.69 8.83
CA GLN A 183 18.80 33.12 7.59
C GLN A 183 18.14 32.55 6.31
N TYR A 184 17.18 31.62 6.42
CA TYR A 184 16.42 31.09 5.28
C TYR A 184 15.08 31.79 5.03
N ALA A 185 14.67 32.74 5.88
CA ALA A 185 13.35 33.38 5.81
C ALA A 185 13.37 34.80 5.21
N ASN A 186 14.55 35.41 5.00
CA ASN A 186 14.65 36.80 4.56
C ASN A 186 14.74 37.00 3.04
N ASP A 187 14.81 35.93 2.24
CA ASP A 187 14.86 36.05 0.77
C ASP A 187 13.45 36.12 0.13
N TYR A 188 12.37 35.99 0.90
CA TYR A 188 11.00 36.12 0.40
C TYR A 188 10.15 37.02 1.31
N PRO A 189 9.71 38.20 0.85
CA PRO A 189 8.84 39.09 1.64
C PRO A 189 7.54 38.39 2.06
N ALA A 190 7.18 38.52 3.34
CA ALA A 190 5.96 37.93 3.89
C ALA A 190 4.65 38.42 3.24
N GLU A 191 4.68 39.56 2.52
CA GLU A 191 3.51 40.16 1.87
C GLU A 191 3.19 39.58 0.48
N SER A 192 4.04 38.72 -0.10
CA SER A 192 3.77 38.08 -1.40
C SER A 192 3.31 36.62 -1.31
N LEU A 193 2.89 36.15 -0.12
CA LEU A 193 2.65 34.73 0.17
C LEU A 193 1.20 34.42 0.60
N GLU A 194 0.29 35.39 0.53
CA GLU A 194 -1.14 35.20 0.89
C GLU A 194 -2.01 34.66 -0.25
N GLU A 195 -1.51 34.60 -1.48
CA GLU A 195 -2.13 33.85 -2.56
C GLU A 195 -1.03 33.08 -3.30
N LEU A 196 -0.75 31.84 -2.90
CA LEU A 196 -0.25 30.90 -3.89
C LEU A 196 -1.41 30.74 -4.87
N PRO A 197 -1.26 31.09 -6.16
CA PRO A 197 -2.30 30.78 -7.13
C PRO A 197 -2.60 29.28 -7.00
N GLU A 198 -3.88 28.89 -7.05
CA GLU A 198 -4.22 27.53 -7.47
C GLU A 198 -3.68 27.38 -8.89
N LEU A 199 -2.40 27.05 -8.99
CA LEU A 199 -1.74 26.76 -10.24
C LEU A 199 -2.30 25.41 -10.66
N ASP A 200 -3.10 25.40 -11.71
CA ASP A 200 -3.47 24.15 -12.33
C ASP A 200 -2.20 23.50 -12.88
N LEU A 201 -1.74 22.44 -12.22
CA LEU A 201 -0.56 21.70 -12.66
C LEU A 201 -0.79 21.07 -14.05
N SER A 202 -2.03 21.08 -14.58
CA SER A 202 -2.32 20.73 -15.97
C SER A 202 -1.65 21.65 -16.98
N ASP A 203 -1.39 22.91 -16.63
CA ASP A 203 -0.81 23.91 -17.53
C ASP A 203 0.71 23.78 -17.69
N PHE A 204 1.35 23.03 -16.79
CA PHE A 204 2.78 22.71 -16.88
C PHE A 204 2.94 21.35 -17.56
N SER A 205 2.78 21.30 -18.89
CA SER A 205 3.38 20.20 -19.63
C SER A 205 4.89 20.28 -19.41
N THR A 206 5.41 19.34 -18.60
CA THR A 206 6.87 19.19 -18.46
C THR A 206 7.52 18.78 -19.77
N VAL A 207 6.70 18.42 -20.77
CA VAL A 207 7.06 17.95 -22.10
C VAL A 207 6.90 19.07 -23.12
N ASP A 208 7.99 19.38 -23.81
CA ASP A 208 8.03 20.20 -25.01
C ASP A 208 8.13 19.29 -26.24
N ALA A 209 7.42 19.64 -27.32
CA ALA A 209 7.66 19.03 -28.62
C ALA A 209 9.01 19.53 -29.13
N GLY A 210 9.95 18.62 -29.39
CA GLY A 210 11.27 18.92 -29.92
C GLY A 210 11.62 17.97 -31.06
N GLU A 211 12.36 18.47 -32.04
CA GLU A 211 12.92 17.64 -33.11
C GLU A 211 14.08 16.83 -32.55
N ILE A 212 13.98 15.49 -32.63
CA ILE A 212 15.03 14.58 -32.19
C ILE A 212 15.47 13.76 -33.40
N TYR A 213 16.79 13.62 -33.56
CA TYR A 213 17.34 12.74 -34.58
C TYR A 213 17.26 11.28 -34.11
N ALA A 214 16.71 10.41 -34.95
CA ALA A 214 16.82 8.97 -34.77
C ALA A 214 18.30 8.55 -34.85
N THR A 215 18.89 8.38 -33.68
CA THR A 215 20.29 7.96 -33.51
C THR A 215 20.38 6.44 -33.53
N LYS A 216 21.58 5.87 -33.75
CA LYS A 216 21.82 4.41 -33.61
C LYS A 216 21.37 3.82 -32.26
N SER A 217 21.18 4.65 -31.23
CA SER A 217 20.65 4.24 -29.93
C SER A 217 19.15 3.93 -29.91
N GLN A 218 18.38 4.34 -30.93
CA GLN A 218 16.96 3.99 -31.08
C GLN A 218 16.71 3.34 -32.45
N PRO A 219 16.79 2.00 -32.53
CA PRO A 219 16.66 1.30 -33.81
C PRO A 219 15.22 1.25 -34.36
N PHE A 220 14.21 1.58 -33.55
CA PHE A 220 12.80 1.48 -33.94
C PHE A 220 12.03 2.75 -33.60
N VAL A 221 11.06 3.09 -34.45
CA VAL A 221 10.20 4.26 -34.36
C VAL A 221 8.77 3.89 -34.75
N TYR A 222 7.79 4.54 -34.12
CA TYR A 222 6.40 4.42 -34.51
C TYR A 222 6.08 5.37 -35.64
N ARG A 223 5.30 4.87 -36.59
CA ARG A 223 4.78 5.63 -37.73
C ARG A 223 3.27 5.50 -37.77
N ALA A 224 2.57 6.59 -38.05
CA ALA A 224 1.12 6.57 -38.20
C ALA A 224 0.72 5.78 -39.46
N VAL A 225 -0.36 5.00 -39.37
CA VAL A 225 -0.99 4.36 -40.52
C VAL A 225 -1.80 5.40 -41.27
N GLU A 226 -1.53 5.59 -42.55
CA GLU A 226 -2.23 6.59 -43.37
C GLU A 226 -3.73 6.26 -43.47
N GLY A 227 -4.59 7.27 -43.29
CA GLY A 227 -6.04 7.15 -43.52
C GLY A 227 -6.86 6.74 -42.30
N LEU A 228 -6.27 6.69 -41.09
CA LEU A 228 -6.97 6.37 -39.85
C LEU A 228 -6.56 7.30 -38.69
N ASN A 229 -7.29 8.41 -38.56
CA ASN A 229 -7.03 9.47 -37.57
C ASN A 229 -8.18 9.55 -36.55
N GLY A 230 -8.42 8.45 -35.83
CA GLY A 230 -9.49 8.39 -34.84
C GLY A 230 -9.24 7.33 -33.79
N LYS A 231 -9.98 7.43 -32.68
CA LYS A 231 -9.84 6.53 -31.53
C LYS A 231 -10.12 5.09 -31.94
N CYS A 232 -9.05 4.30 -31.92
CA CYS A 232 -9.10 2.87 -32.19
C CYS A 232 -9.48 2.12 -30.90
N ARG A 233 -10.42 1.18 -30.98
CA ARG A 233 -10.97 0.45 -29.82
C ARG A 233 -10.52 -1.00 -29.77
N GLN A 234 -10.51 -1.68 -30.91
CA GLN A 234 -10.11 -3.08 -31.01
C GLN A 234 -9.34 -3.29 -32.31
N LEU A 235 -8.27 -4.06 -32.21
CA LEU A 235 -7.49 -4.58 -33.31
C LEU A 235 -7.78 -6.07 -33.47
N LEU A 236 -8.18 -6.49 -34.67
CA LEU A 236 -8.48 -7.89 -34.96
C LEU A 236 -7.68 -8.34 -36.18
N ARG A 237 -6.80 -9.33 -35.98
CA ARG A 237 -6.08 -9.97 -37.09
C ARG A 237 -7.02 -10.88 -37.87
N PHE A 238 -7.02 -10.74 -39.19
CA PHE A 238 -7.68 -11.64 -40.12
C PHE A 238 -6.71 -12.05 -41.22
N GLN A 239 -6.20 -13.28 -41.14
CA GLN A 239 -5.13 -13.76 -42.04
C GLN A 239 -3.90 -12.81 -41.95
N ASN A 240 -3.48 -12.23 -43.09
CA ASN A 240 -2.40 -11.25 -43.17
C ASN A 240 -2.91 -9.79 -43.19
N ARG A 241 -4.18 -9.57 -42.82
CA ARG A 241 -4.85 -8.27 -42.78
C ARG A 241 -5.19 -7.92 -41.34
N LEU A 242 -5.38 -6.63 -41.10
CA LEU A 242 -5.77 -6.10 -39.81
C LEU A 242 -7.11 -5.37 -39.96
N LEU A 243 -8.11 -5.76 -39.18
CA LEU A 243 -9.34 -5.01 -39.02
C LEU A 243 -9.24 -4.13 -37.78
N VAL A 244 -9.73 -2.90 -37.90
CA VAL A 244 -9.66 -1.89 -36.85
C VAL A 244 -11.05 -1.34 -36.58
N ALA A 245 -11.55 -1.61 -35.37
CA ALA A 245 -12.74 -0.94 -34.85
C ALA A 245 -12.36 0.45 -34.35
N SER A 246 -13.03 1.49 -34.84
CA SER A 246 -12.88 2.85 -34.33
C SER A 246 -14.23 3.49 -34.02
N ASN A 247 -14.18 4.67 -33.42
CA ASN A 247 -15.36 5.54 -33.25
C ASN A 247 -15.88 6.13 -34.57
N LEU A 248 -15.07 6.15 -35.63
CA LEU A 248 -15.43 6.69 -36.94
C LEU A 248 -15.96 5.63 -37.90
N GLY A 249 -15.66 4.36 -37.67
CA GLY A 249 -16.02 3.27 -38.57
C GLY A 249 -15.14 2.04 -38.47
N LEU A 250 -15.37 1.11 -39.39
CA LEU A 250 -14.56 -0.10 -39.55
C LEU A 250 -13.52 0.13 -40.65
N TYR A 251 -12.27 -0.16 -40.35
CA TYR A 251 -11.17 -0.04 -41.29
C TYR A 251 -10.48 -1.38 -41.50
N GLU A 252 -9.98 -1.59 -42.71
CA GLU A 252 -9.02 -2.63 -43.05
C GLU A 252 -7.66 -1.98 -43.29
N VAL A 253 -6.62 -2.52 -42.68
CA VAL A 253 -5.24 -2.09 -42.89
C VAL A 253 -4.51 -3.15 -43.70
N ILE A 254 -3.96 -2.71 -44.82
CA ILE A 254 -3.14 -3.51 -45.72
C ILE A 254 -1.81 -2.79 -45.88
N GLY A 255 -0.73 -3.39 -45.36
CA GLY A 255 0.55 -2.71 -45.26
C GLY A 255 0.48 -1.52 -44.30
N GLN A 256 0.68 -0.31 -44.81
CA GLN A 256 0.78 0.93 -44.00
C GLN A 256 -0.39 1.90 -44.28
N LYS A 257 -1.42 1.45 -45.00
CA LYS A 257 -2.60 2.27 -45.35
C LYS A 257 -3.88 1.62 -44.83
N ALA A 258 -4.76 2.46 -44.27
CA ALA A 258 -6.09 2.09 -43.85
C ALA A 258 -7.12 2.39 -44.95
N ARG A 259 -8.02 1.44 -45.18
CA ARG A 259 -9.16 1.55 -46.08
C ARG A 259 -10.44 1.43 -45.27
N LEU A 260 -11.32 2.42 -45.41
CA LEU A 260 -12.62 2.40 -44.75
C LEU A 260 -13.55 1.34 -45.38
N ILE A 261 -14.14 0.49 -44.53
CA ILE A 261 -15.14 -0.52 -44.90
C ILE A 261 -16.55 -0.01 -44.55
N LEU A 262 -16.73 0.43 -43.31
CA LEU A 262 -18.03 0.90 -42.78
C LEU A 262 -17.88 2.33 -42.25
N PRO A 263 -18.37 3.36 -42.97
CA PRO A 263 -18.32 4.76 -42.52
C PRO A 263 -19.35 5.08 -41.44
N ASN A 264 -19.03 6.00 -40.54
CA ASN A 264 -19.95 6.68 -39.61
C ASN A 264 -20.71 5.74 -38.68
N VAL A 265 -20.07 4.65 -38.25
CA VAL A 265 -20.62 3.71 -37.27
C VAL A 265 -19.66 3.60 -36.10
N TYR A 266 -20.16 3.77 -34.88
CA TYR A 266 -19.37 3.57 -33.68
C TYR A 266 -19.26 2.07 -33.39
N ILE A 267 -18.05 1.51 -33.53
CA ILE A 267 -17.84 0.07 -33.39
C ILE A 267 -17.30 -0.24 -32.00
N ASN A 268 -18.09 -0.99 -31.24
CA ASN A 268 -17.73 -1.42 -29.90
C ASN A 268 -16.83 -2.65 -29.91
N PHE A 269 -17.14 -3.63 -30.77
CA PHE A 269 -16.47 -4.93 -30.80
C PHE A 269 -16.64 -5.63 -32.16
N ILE A 270 -15.65 -6.41 -32.57
CA ILE A 270 -15.64 -7.25 -33.77
C ILE A 270 -15.46 -8.70 -33.33
N TYR A 271 -16.33 -9.58 -33.82
CA TYR A 271 -16.29 -11.01 -33.56
C TYR A 271 -16.22 -11.79 -34.86
N GLN A 272 -15.23 -12.67 -34.98
CA GLN A 272 -15.13 -13.60 -36.11
C GLN A 272 -16.00 -14.82 -35.87
N SER A 273 -16.88 -15.14 -36.82
CA SER A 273 -17.72 -16.34 -36.71
C SER A 273 -16.87 -17.61 -36.70
N ILE A 274 -17.15 -18.49 -35.74
CA ILE A 274 -16.53 -19.80 -35.60
C ILE A 274 -17.04 -20.73 -36.70
N ARG A 275 -18.33 -20.63 -37.06
CA ARG A 275 -18.96 -21.44 -38.11
C ARG A 275 -18.60 -21.00 -39.51
N HIS A 276 -18.52 -19.68 -39.72
CA HIS A 276 -18.24 -19.09 -41.03
C HIS A 276 -17.04 -18.15 -40.92
N PRO A 277 -15.79 -18.64 -40.97
CA PRO A 277 -14.59 -17.85 -40.67
C PRO A 277 -14.39 -16.60 -41.53
N LYS A 278 -15.03 -16.51 -42.70
CA LYS A 278 -15.01 -15.33 -43.59
C LYS A 278 -16.02 -14.24 -43.20
N ARG A 279 -16.82 -14.47 -42.16
CA ARG A 279 -17.87 -13.57 -41.70
C ARG A 279 -17.49 -12.95 -40.36
N MET A 280 -17.71 -11.65 -40.24
CA MET A 280 -17.48 -10.89 -39.01
C MET A 280 -18.80 -10.29 -38.54
N PHE A 281 -19.12 -10.50 -37.28
CA PHE A 281 -20.19 -9.82 -36.58
C PHE A 281 -19.65 -8.55 -35.93
N ILE A 282 -20.31 -7.44 -36.17
CA ILE A 282 -19.89 -6.10 -35.73
C ILE A 282 -20.88 -5.60 -34.68
N ALA A 283 -20.42 -5.48 -33.45
CA ALA A 283 -21.15 -4.86 -32.36
C ALA A 283 -21.04 -3.34 -32.45
N THR A 284 -22.17 -2.65 -32.45
CA THR A 284 -22.22 -1.20 -32.57
C THR A 284 -23.02 -0.57 -31.45
N ASN A 285 -23.04 0.76 -31.39
CA ASN A 285 -23.94 1.50 -30.52
C ASN A 285 -25.43 1.47 -30.95
N GLN A 286 -25.73 0.88 -32.11
CA GLN A 286 -27.08 0.83 -32.69
C GLN A 286 -27.57 -0.61 -32.88
N GLY A 287 -26.82 -1.61 -32.41
CA GLY A 287 -27.18 -3.02 -32.48
C GLY A 287 -26.08 -3.87 -33.12
N LEU A 288 -26.49 -4.79 -33.99
CA LEU A 288 -25.64 -5.79 -34.62
C LEU A 288 -25.61 -5.61 -36.14
N LEU A 289 -24.41 -5.57 -36.71
CA LEU A 289 -24.18 -5.65 -38.16
C LEU A 289 -23.34 -6.88 -38.49
N SER A 290 -23.30 -7.23 -39.77
CA SER A 290 -22.44 -8.29 -40.26
C SER A 290 -21.79 -7.90 -41.58
N ILE A 291 -20.58 -8.40 -41.79
CA ILE A 291 -19.85 -8.25 -43.03
C ILE A 291 -19.27 -9.61 -43.42
N ARG A 292 -19.08 -9.81 -44.71
CA ARG A 292 -18.49 -11.03 -45.27
C ARG A 292 -17.34 -10.70 -46.20
N TYR A 293 -16.31 -11.52 -46.12
CA TYR A 293 -15.16 -11.41 -47.00
C TYR A 293 -15.37 -12.25 -48.26
N GLU A 294 -15.60 -11.59 -49.38
CA GLU A 294 -15.88 -12.21 -50.68
C GLU A 294 -15.01 -11.59 -51.77
N GLN A 295 -14.44 -12.41 -52.65
CA GLN A 295 -13.64 -11.98 -53.82
C GLN A 295 -12.55 -10.94 -53.51
N GLY A 296 -11.96 -11.00 -52.30
CA GLY A 296 -10.89 -10.08 -51.90
C GLY A 296 -11.35 -8.78 -51.24
N GLN A 297 -12.66 -8.57 -51.07
CA GLN A 297 -13.24 -7.37 -50.46
C GLN A 297 -14.22 -7.70 -49.34
N TRP A 298 -14.47 -6.70 -48.49
CA TRP A 298 -15.49 -6.76 -47.45
C TRP A 298 -16.82 -6.26 -47.99
N VAL A 299 -17.84 -7.11 -47.94
CA VAL A 299 -19.21 -6.80 -48.34
C VAL A 299 -20.06 -6.70 -47.08
N LYS A 300 -20.78 -5.58 -46.94
CA LYS A 300 -21.76 -5.42 -45.85
C LYS A 300 -22.96 -6.31 -46.11
N GLU A 301 -23.33 -7.12 -45.13
CA GLU A 301 -24.59 -7.87 -45.16
C GLU A 301 -25.73 -7.00 -44.59
N ASP A 302 -26.96 -7.38 -44.88
CA ASP A 302 -28.14 -6.71 -44.33
C ASP A 302 -28.14 -6.74 -42.79
N LYS A 303 -28.90 -5.82 -42.18
CA LYS A 303 -29.04 -5.74 -40.73
C LYS A 303 -29.54 -7.09 -40.21
N LEU A 304 -28.72 -7.73 -39.39
CA LEU A 304 -28.96 -9.09 -38.92
C LEU A 304 -30.13 -9.22 -37.95
N ALA A 305 -30.52 -8.15 -37.27
CA ALA A 305 -31.65 -8.19 -36.35
C ALA A 305 -32.18 -6.78 -36.17
N ASP A 306 -33.50 -6.64 -36.10
CA ASP A 306 -34.11 -5.33 -35.89
C ASP A 306 -34.32 -5.04 -34.41
N PHE A 307 -33.22 -4.68 -33.75
CA PHE A 307 -33.24 -4.08 -32.41
C PHE A 307 -32.29 -2.88 -32.38
N TYR A 308 -32.43 -2.05 -31.35
CA TYR A 308 -31.59 -0.89 -31.12
C TYR A 308 -31.06 -0.95 -29.68
N ALA A 309 -29.78 -1.32 -29.53
CA ALA A 309 -29.10 -1.39 -28.24
C ALA A 309 -27.59 -1.26 -28.44
N ASN A 310 -26.88 -0.78 -27.41
CA ASN A 310 -25.42 -0.80 -27.38
C ASN A 310 -24.94 -2.24 -27.17
N VAL A 311 -24.33 -2.84 -28.19
CA VAL A 311 -23.73 -4.17 -28.06
C VAL A 311 -22.25 -4.01 -27.74
N TYR A 312 -21.77 -4.64 -26.66
CA TYR A 312 -20.38 -4.55 -26.22
C TYR A 312 -19.57 -5.84 -26.39
N SER A 313 -20.25 -6.98 -26.46
CA SER A 313 -19.62 -8.29 -26.63
C SER A 313 -20.52 -9.23 -27.41
N ILE A 314 -19.90 -10.19 -28.09
CA ILE A 314 -20.56 -11.17 -28.95
C ILE A 314 -19.95 -12.53 -28.65
N ALA A 315 -20.78 -13.57 -28.60
CA ALA A 315 -20.39 -14.97 -28.47
C ALA A 315 -21.27 -15.86 -29.36
N GLU A 316 -20.66 -16.75 -30.13
CA GLU A 316 -21.39 -17.69 -31.02
C GLU A 316 -21.40 -19.10 -30.42
N GLU A 317 -22.59 -19.58 -30.06
CA GLU A 317 -22.84 -20.91 -29.50
C GLU A 317 -23.79 -21.68 -30.44
N GLY A 318 -23.22 -22.48 -31.34
CA GLY A 318 -23.98 -23.22 -32.35
C GLY A 318 -24.78 -22.30 -33.29
N GLN A 319 -26.12 -22.40 -33.24
CA GLN A 319 -27.03 -21.55 -34.03
C GLN A 319 -27.49 -20.28 -33.27
N SER A 320 -26.91 -20.01 -32.11
CA SER A 320 -27.26 -18.86 -31.29
C SER A 320 -26.08 -17.89 -31.21
N LEU A 321 -26.33 -16.63 -31.57
CA LEU A 321 -25.43 -15.53 -31.31
C LEU A 321 -25.92 -14.79 -30.06
N TRP A 322 -25.11 -14.83 -29.02
CA TRP A 322 -25.36 -14.13 -27.77
C TRP A 322 -24.67 -12.78 -27.77
N LEU A 323 -25.42 -11.73 -27.39
CA LEU A 323 -24.97 -10.35 -27.42
C LEU A 323 -25.09 -9.77 -26.01
N GLY A 324 -23.98 -9.24 -25.50
CA GLY A 324 -23.94 -8.52 -24.23
C GLY A 324 -24.22 -7.04 -24.42
N SER A 325 -25.19 -6.52 -23.67
CA SER A 325 -25.62 -5.12 -23.67
C SER A 325 -25.61 -4.57 -22.24
N GLU A 326 -26.00 -3.31 -22.08
CA GLU A 326 -26.25 -2.70 -20.78
C GLU A 326 -27.49 -3.30 -20.12
N ASN A 327 -27.32 -3.95 -18.96
CA ASN A 327 -28.34 -4.67 -18.15
C ASN A 327 -29.11 -5.78 -18.88
N GLU A 328 -28.72 -6.13 -20.10
CA GLU A 328 -29.49 -7.01 -20.97
C GLU A 328 -28.61 -7.92 -21.79
N VAL A 329 -29.16 -9.08 -22.13
CA VAL A 329 -28.57 -10.04 -23.04
C VAL A 329 -29.56 -10.32 -24.16
N PHE A 330 -29.08 -10.30 -25.40
CA PHE A 330 -29.86 -10.71 -26.56
C PHE A 330 -29.37 -12.05 -27.09
N ARG A 331 -30.30 -12.90 -27.51
CA ARG A 331 -30.03 -14.13 -28.25
C ARG A 331 -30.60 -13.98 -29.65
N VAL A 332 -29.72 -13.87 -30.63
CA VAL A 332 -30.08 -13.89 -32.06
C VAL A 332 -29.93 -15.32 -32.56
N SER A 333 -31.05 -15.94 -32.95
CA SER A 333 -31.06 -17.27 -33.57
C SER A 333 -30.76 -17.13 -35.05
N LEU A 334 -29.86 -17.96 -35.55
CA LEU A 334 -29.43 -18.02 -36.95
C LEU A 334 -29.78 -19.37 -37.56
N ASP A 335 -30.05 -19.40 -38.86
CA ASP A 335 -30.16 -20.66 -39.62
C ASP A 335 -28.78 -21.33 -39.82
N GLU A 336 -28.75 -22.46 -40.53
CA GLU A 336 -27.53 -23.18 -40.87
C GLU A 336 -26.55 -22.37 -41.74
N TYR A 337 -27.09 -21.46 -42.56
CA TYR A 337 -26.34 -20.59 -43.47
C TYR A 337 -25.91 -19.26 -42.82
N GLY A 338 -26.37 -18.99 -41.59
CA GLY A 338 -26.09 -17.78 -40.83
C GLY A 338 -27.10 -16.64 -41.04
N HIS A 339 -28.23 -16.86 -41.70
CA HIS A 339 -29.29 -15.86 -41.81
C HIS A 339 -30.07 -15.72 -40.50
N TYR A 340 -30.60 -14.53 -40.28
CA TYR A 340 -31.42 -14.22 -39.12
C TYR A 340 -32.73 -15.00 -39.09
N LEU A 341 -33.10 -15.50 -37.91
CA LEU A 341 -34.41 -16.11 -37.65
C LEU A 341 -35.24 -15.31 -36.65
N ARG A 342 -34.69 -15.06 -35.45
CA ARG A 342 -35.40 -14.36 -34.37
C ARG A 342 -34.44 -13.79 -33.34
N THR A 343 -34.91 -12.80 -32.58
CA THR A 343 -34.21 -12.23 -31.42
C THR A 343 -35.02 -12.47 -30.15
N GLN A 344 -34.37 -12.92 -29.09
CA GLN A 344 -34.92 -12.99 -27.74
C GLN A 344 -34.14 -12.03 -26.83
N ARG A 345 -34.84 -11.35 -25.93
CA ARG A 345 -34.27 -10.38 -24.98
C ARG A 345 -34.42 -10.90 -23.57
N PHE A 346 -33.35 -10.80 -22.79
CA PHE A 346 -33.29 -11.16 -21.38
C PHE A 346 -32.79 -9.95 -20.59
N GLY A 347 -33.67 -9.36 -19.78
CA GLY A 347 -33.33 -8.22 -18.93
C GLY A 347 -32.94 -8.65 -17.52
N PHE A 348 -32.04 -7.89 -16.91
CA PHE A 348 -31.59 -8.06 -15.53
C PHE A 348 -31.91 -6.79 -14.75
N GLU A 349 -32.74 -6.91 -13.71
CA GLU A 349 -33.07 -5.79 -12.82
C GLU A 349 -31.94 -5.62 -11.80
N GLU A 350 -30.89 -4.89 -12.17
CA GLU A 350 -29.87 -4.42 -11.23
C GLU A 350 -30.20 -2.98 -10.80
N GLY A 351 -29.95 -2.64 -9.52
CA GLY A 351 -30.18 -1.29 -8.99
C GLY A 351 -29.26 -0.20 -9.56
N TYR A 352 -28.41 -0.54 -10.53
CA TYR A 352 -27.50 0.37 -11.22
C TYR A 352 -27.14 -0.21 -12.60
N SER A 353 -26.72 0.65 -13.53
CA SER A 353 -26.45 0.24 -14.90
C SER A 353 -25.07 -0.39 -15.09
N ARG A 354 -25.00 -1.54 -15.78
CA ARG A 354 -23.75 -2.25 -16.05
C ARG A 354 -23.76 -3.01 -17.38
N ASN A 355 -22.59 -3.03 -18.03
CA ASN A 355 -22.37 -3.82 -19.24
C ASN A 355 -22.28 -5.31 -18.89
N ILE A 356 -23.18 -6.11 -19.42
CA ILE A 356 -23.10 -7.57 -19.35
C ILE A 356 -22.20 -8.04 -20.49
N LEU A 357 -21.15 -8.79 -20.13
CA LEU A 357 -20.25 -9.38 -21.12
C LEU A 357 -20.63 -10.84 -21.39
N VAL A 358 -20.48 -11.27 -22.63
CA VAL A 358 -20.70 -12.66 -23.04
C VAL A 358 -19.48 -13.21 -23.78
N ARG A 359 -19.05 -14.42 -23.41
CA ARG A 359 -17.92 -15.12 -24.03
C ARG A 359 -18.21 -16.61 -24.15
N ILE A 360 -17.58 -17.25 -25.14
CA ILE A 360 -17.51 -18.72 -25.17
C ILE A 360 -16.33 -19.17 -24.32
N ILE A 361 -16.61 -20.04 -23.35
CA ILE A 361 -15.60 -20.71 -22.52
C ILE A 361 -15.92 -22.20 -22.55
N GLU A 362 -14.94 -23.03 -22.93
CA GLU A 362 -15.11 -24.49 -23.06
C GLU A 362 -16.36 -24.88 -23.89
N GLY A 363 -16.66 -24.11 -24.93
CA GLY A 363 -17.79 -24.35 -25.84
C GLY A 363 -19.15 -23.86 -25.36
N ASN A 364 -19.27 -23.32 -24.14
CA ASN A 364 -20.53 -22.80 -23.60
C ASN A 364 -20.53 -21.27 -23.52
N ALA A 365 -21.68 -20.66 -23.78
CA ALA A 365 -21.88 -19.24 -23.54
C ALA A 365 -21.88 -18.93 -22.04
N CYS A 366 -20.90 -18.14 -21.62
CA CYS A 366 -20.74 -17.64 -20.26
C CYS A 366 -21.03 -16.14 -20.21
N PHE A 367 -21.81 -15.73 -19.20
CA PHE A 367 -22.31 -14.39 -19.00
C PHE A 367 -21.73 -13.82 -17.71
N PHE A 368 -21.09 -12.65 -17.79
CA PHE A 368 -20.45 -12.00 -16.64
C PHE A 368 -21.39 -10.96 -16.06
N LEU A 369 -22.04 -11.31 -14.96
CA LEU A 369 -22.97 -10.44 -14.23
C LEU A 369 -22.30 -9.87 -12.99
N ASN A 370 -22.95 -8.99 -12.25
CA ASN A 370 -22.31 -8.37 -11.09
C ASN A 370 -21.90 -9.36 -9.99
N ASP A 371 -22.68 -10.40 -9.75
CA ASP A 371 -22.50 -11.31 -8.63
C ASP A 371 -21.81 -12.64 -9.02
N GLY A 372 -21.50 -12.85 -10.29
CA GLY A 372 -20.86 -14.08 -10.75
C GLY A 372 -20.87 -14.29 -12.25
N ILE A 373 -20.39 -15.48 -12.62
CA ILE A 373 -20.40 -15.99 -13.98
C ILE A 373 -21.59 -16.95 -14.11
N TYR A 374 -22.40 -16.75 -15.13
CA TYR A 374 -23.59 -17.54 -15.41
C TYR A 374 -23.43 -18.29 -16.73
N THR A 375 -24.16 -19.38 -16.86
CA THR A 375 -24.34 -20.14 -18.10
C THR A 375 -25.84 -20.19 -18.44
N PHE A 376 -26.17 -20.57 -19.67
CA PHE A 376 -27.56 -20.67 -20.09
C PHE A 376 -28.02 -22.12 -20.13
N ASN A 377 -29.06 -22.46 -19.35
CA ASN A 377 -29.71 -23.76 -19.43
C ASN A 377 -30.74 -23.75 -20.56
N HIS A 378 -30.39 -24.37 -21.69
CA HIS A 378 -31.25 -24.41 -22.88
C HIS A 378 -32.56 -25.17 -22.66
N THR A 379 -32.61 -26.16 -21.76
CA THR A 379 -33.84 -26.94 -21.48
C THR A 379 -34.89 -26.13 -20.75
N HIS A 380 -34.46 -25.31 -19.78
CA HIS A 380 -35.35 -24.51 -18.92
C HIS A 380 -35.40 -23.03 -19.33
N ASN A 381 -34.67 -22.65 -20.38
CA ASN A 381 -34.56 -21.28 -20.90
C ASN A 381 -34.25 -20.24 -19.82
N ARG A 382 -33.29 -20.55 -18.94
CA ARG A 382 -32.91 -19.72 -17.78
C ARG A 382 -31.40 -19.67 -17.57
N PHE A 383 -30.93 -18.58 -16.99
CA PHE A 383 -29.54 -18.43 -16.56
C PHE A 383 -29.31 -19.21 -15.26
N VAL A 384 -28.17 -19.92 -15.18
CA VAL A 384 -27.75 -20.70 -14.02
C VAL A 384 -26.34 -20.28 -13.65
N LYS A 385 -26.12 -19.95 -12.38
CA LYS A 385 -24.81 -19.53 -11.87
C LYS A 385 -23.83 -20.69 -11.95
N ASP A 386 -22.63 -20.43 -12.44
CA ASP A 386 -21.52 -21.36 -12.43
C ASP A 386 -20.70 -21.15 -11.15
N ASP A 387 -20.97 -21.95 -10.13
CA ASP A 387 -20.31 -21.82 -8.83
C ASP A 387 -18.80 -22.11 -8.89
N GLN A 388 -18.33 -22.94 -9.82
CA GLN A 388 -16.90 -23.26 -9.93
C GLN A 388 -16.13 -22.05 -10.45
N ARG A 389 -16.62 -21.42 -11.51
CA ARG A 389 -15.99 -20.22 -12.10
C ARG A 389 -16.23 -18.99 -11.24
N SER A 390 -17.41 -18.87 -10.63
CA SER A 390 -17.77 -17.73 -9.79
C SER A 390 -16.95 -17.63 -8.51
N LYS A 391 -16.29 -18.71 -8.04
CA LYS A 391 -15.35 -18.67 -6.90
C LYS A 391 -14.21 -17.65 -7.10
N PHE A 392 -13.76 -17.48 -8.34
CA PHE A 392 -12.67 -16.57 -8.68
C PHE A 392 -13.16 -15.17 -9.07
N TYR A 393 -14.48 -15.00 -9.17
CA TYR A 393 -15.14 -13.78 -9.61
C TYR A 393 -15.47 -12.89 -8.41
N LYS A 394 -15.18 -11.60 -8.55
CA LYS A 394 -15.60 -10.56 -7.61
C LYS A 394 -16.49 -9.53 -8.31
N PRO A 395 -17.40 -8.87 -7.58
CA PRO A 395 -18.04 -7.67 -8.06
C PRO A 395 -16.98 -6.69 -8.58
N ARG A 396 -17.19 -6.17 -9.80
CA ARG A 396 -16.26 -5.29 -10.52
C ARG A 396 -14.92 -5.91 -10.93
N SER A 397 -14.84 -7.23 -11.09
CA SER A 397 -13.66 -7.86 -11.72
C SER A 397 -13.45 -7.26 -13.11
N PHE A 398 -12.23 -6.82 -13.38
CA PHE A 398 -11.83 -6.36 -14.71
C PHE A 398 -11.62 -7.54 -15.64
N ILE A 399 -12.14 -7.45 -16.86
CA ILE A 399 -12.09 -8.51 -17.87
C ILE A 399 -11.54 -7.93 -19.16
N VAL A 400 -10.54 -8.59 -19.72
CA VAL A 400 -9.91 -8.23 -21.00
C VAL A 400 -10.11 -9.37 -21.99
N PHE A 401 -10.68 -9.06 -23.16
CA PHE A 401 -11.20 -10.07 -24.08
C PHE A 401 -11.11 -9.68 -25.57
N ASN A 402 -10.30 -8.67 -25.89
CA ASN A 402 -10.15 -8.13 -27.25
C ASN A 402 -9.60 -9.17 -28.24
N GLN A 403 -8.80 -10.12 -27.75
CA GLN A 403 -8.27 -11.22 -28.55
C GLN A 403 -9.22 -12.43 -28.59
N PRO A 404 -9.50 -12.99 -29.78
CA PRO A 404 -10.25 -14.25 -29.90
C PRO A 404 -9.56 -15.39 -29.15
N GLY A 405 -10.33 -16.19 -28.40
CA GLY A 405 -9.81 -17.35 -27.65
C GLY A 405 -9.17 -17.03 -26.30
N TYR A 406 -8.95 -15.75 -25.98
CA TYR A 406 -8.42 -15.29 -24.69
C TYR A 406 -9.49 -14.54 -23.93
N THR A 407 -9.63 -14.83 -22.64
CA THR A 407 -10.47 -14.04 -21.73
C THR A 407 -9.72 -13.95 -20.42
N TRP A 408 -9.08 -12.81 -20.19
CA TRP A 408 -8.34 -12.52 -18.98
C TRP A 408 -9.26 -11.88 -17.96
N MET A 409 -9.16 -12.32 -16.71
CA MET A 409 -9.94 -11.81 -15.60
C MET A 409 -9.03 -11.54 -14.42
N GLN A 410 -9.20 -10.37 -13.80
CA GLN A 410 -8.52 -10.04 -12.57
C GLN A 410 -9.23 -10.73 -11.39
N SER A 411 -8.50 -11.58 -10.67
CA SER A 411 -8.90 -12.17 -9.40
C SER A 411 -8.15 -11.52 -8.23
N THR A 412 -8.40 -11.97 -6.99
CA THR A 412 -7.93 -11.31 -5.75
C THR A 412 -6.44 -10.97 -5.75
N ASN A 413 -5.61 -11.92 -6.19
CA ASN A 413 -4.15 -11.80 -6.16
C ASN A 413 -3.54 -12.35 -7.46
N GLN A 414 -4.24 -12.34 -8.59
CA GLN A 414 -3.69 -12.81 -9.88
C GLN A 414 -4.60 -12.47 -11.05
N TRP A 415 -4.00 -12.34 -12.23
CA TRP A 415 -4.70 -12.38 -13.50
C TRP A 415 -4.77 -13.82 -13.98
N ILE A 416 -5.97 -14.26 -14.38
CA ILE A 416 -6.20 -15.62 -14.88
C ILE A 416 -6.84 -15.56 -16.25
N ASN A 417 -6.38 -16.41 -17.16
CA ASN A 417 -7.10 -16.68 -18.40
C ASN A 417 -8.16 -17.75 -18.14
N ILE A 418 -9.42 -17.32 -17.99
CA ILE A 418 -10.52 -18.24 -17.69
C ILE A 418 -10.95 -19.08 -18.89
N ALA A 419 -10.55 -18.71 -20.11
CA ALA A 419 -10.83 -19.51 -21.30
C ALA A 419 -9.85 -20.69 -21.41
N GLN A 420 -8.60 -20.51 -20.98
CA GLN A 420 -7.53 -21.50 -21.05
C GLN A 420 -6.59 -21.37 -19.83
N PRO A 421 -6.98 -21.85 -18.63
CA PRO A 421 -6.26 -21.59 -17.39
C PRO A 421 -4.88 -22.24 -17.32
N THR A 422 -4.65 -23.33 -18.07
CA THR A 422 -3.37 -24.07 -18.07
C THR A 422 -2.41 -23.63 -19.17
N GLN A 423 -2.77 -22.64 -20.00
CA GLN A 423 -1.97 -22.25 -21.17
C GLN A 423 -0.70 -21.47 -20.79
N PHE A 424 -0.73 -20.74 -19.67
CA PHE A 424 0.34 -19.84 -19.26
C PHE A 424 1.08 -20.37 -18.04
N GLU A 425 2.39 -20.12 -18.00
CA GLU A 425 3.17 -20.39 -16.80
C GLU A 425 2.68 -19.52 -15.64
N GLU A 426 2.73 -20.06 -14.42
CA GLU A 426 2.37 -19.34 -13.20
C GLU A 426 3.16 -18.03 -13.07
N ALA A 427 4.43 -18.04 -13.48
CA ALA A 427 5.30 -16.88 -13.45
C ALA A 427 4.79 -15.74 -14.36
N GLN A 428 4.36 -16.02 -15.59
CA GLN A 428 3.84 -14.99 -16.48
C GLN A 428 2.58 -14.33 -15.90
N SER A 429 1.67 -15.15 -15.37
CA SER A 429 0.44 -14.69 -14.73
C SER A 429 0.72 -13.88 -13.46
N ALA A 430 1.80 -14.20 -12.74
CA ALA A 430 2.25 -13.45 -11.57
C ALA A 430 2.80 -12.07 -11.95
N TYR A 431 3.59 -11.96 -13.02
CA TYR A 431 4.10 -10.66 -13.49
C TYR A 431 2.99 -9.69 -13.92
N LEU A 432 1.83 -10.19 -14.36
CA LEU A 432 0.68 -9.33 -14.64
C LEU A 432 0.17 -8.57 -13.42
N GLN A 433 0.46 -9.04 -12.20
CA GLN A 433 0.04 -8.38 -10.95
C GLN A 433 0.81 -7.08 -10.66
N ILE A 434 1.95 -6.85 -11.31
CA ILE A 434 2.70 -5.59 -11.19
C ILE A 434 1.87 -4.43 -11.74
N PHE A 435 1.03 -4.70 -12.75
CA PHE A 435 0.25 -3.68 -13.43
C PHE A 435 -1.04 -3.37 -12.66
N GLU A 436 -1.21 -2.12 -12.26
CA GLU A 436 -2.36 -1.68 -11.47
C GLU A 436 -3.63 -1.52 -12.32
N ASN A 437 -3.49 -1.03 -13.56
CA ASN A 437 -4.62 -0.69 -14.43
C ASN A 437 -4.37 -1.18 -15.86
N ILE A 438 -4.57 -2.48 -16.05
CA ILE A 438 -4.47 -3.11 -17.37
C ILE A 438 -5.72 -2.76 -18.20
N GLN A 439 -5.47 -2.17 -19.36
CA GLN A 439 -6.50 -1.83 -20.36
C GLN A 439 -6.64 -2.93 -21.42
N ASP A 440 -5.53 -3.55 -21.83
CA ASP A 440 -5.50 -4.61 -22.82
C ASP A 440 -4.38 -5.62 -22.57
N ILE A 441 -4.59 -6.86 -22.99
CA ILE A 441 -3.65 -7.98 -22.92
C ILE A 441 -3.76 -8.73 -24.24
N TYR A 442 -2.65 -8.83 -24.95
CA TYR A 442 -2.54 -9.51 -26.23
C TYR A 442 -1.40 -10.52 -26.20
N VAL A 443 -1.66 -11.73 -26.68
CA VAL A 443 -0.68 -12.81 -26.73
C VAL A 443 -0.34 -13.06 -28.20
N ASP A 444 0.91 -12.90 -28.58
CA ASP A 444 1.33 -13.11 -29.98
C ASP A 444 1.61 -14.59 -30.30
N ASP A 445 1.84 -14.88 -31.59
CA ASP A 445 2.10 -16.24 -32.09
C ASP A 445 3.39 -16.84 -31.49
N ASP A 446 4.32 -16.01 -31.00
CA ASP A 446 5.58 -16.42 -30.38
C ASP A 446 5.44 -16.60 -28.86
N ALA A 447 4.22 -16.48 -28.32
CA ALA A 447 3.84 -16.56 -26.91
C ALA A 447 4.37 -15.41 -26.02
N TYR A 448 4.73 -14.25 -26.59
CA TYR A 448 4.94 -13.04 -25.81
C TYR A 448 3.60 -12.47 -25.35
N ILE A 449 3.56 -11.96 -24.12
CA ILE A 449 2.39 -11.26 -23.61
C ILE A 449 2.63 -9.77 -23.70
N TRP A 450 1.80 -9.07 -24.45
CA TRP A 450 1.77 -7.63 -24.56
C TRP A 450 0.70 -7.08 -23.62
N VAL A 451 1.05 -6.08 -22.82
CA VAL A 451 0.18 -5.51 -21.80
C VAL A 451 0.12 -4.00 -21.99
N VAL A 452 -1.07 -3.46 -22.14
CA VAL A 452 -1.31 -2.01 -22.09
C VAL A 452 -1.76 -1.67 -20.67
N SER A 453 -0.94 -0.91 -19.95
CA SER A 453 -1.24 -0.47 -18.58
C SER A 453 -0.87 1.00 -18.41
N ASN A 454 -1.77 1.79 -17.83
CA ASN A 454 -1.56 3.24 -17.64
C ASN A 454 -1.09 3.95 -18.92
N ASN A 455 -1.76 3.69 -20.05
CA ASN A 455 -1.43 4.22 -21.38
C ASN A 455 -0.01 3.86 -21.88
N THR A 456 0.64 2.89 -21.26
CA THR A 456 1.99 2.43 -21.61
C THR A 456 1.94 0.99 -22.10
N LEU A 457 2.67 0.69 -23.17
CA LEU A 457 2.77 -0.63 -23.76
C LEU A 457 3.99 -1.36 -23.20
N TYR A 458 3.76 -2.53 -22.63
CA TYR A 458 4.78 -3.44 -22.15
C TYR A 458 4.74 -4.75 -22.92
N ARG A 459 5.90 -5.40 -23.03
CA ARG A 459 6.05 -6.78 -23.47
C ARG A 459 6.67 -7.59 -22.34
N LEU A 460 5.98 -8.66 -21.94
CA LEU A 460 6.44 -9.70 -21.04
C LEU A 460 7.02 -10.86 -21.83
N ASP A 461 8.22 -11.29 -21.44
CA ASP A 461 8.92 -12.39 -22.08
C ASP A 461 8.23 -13.74 -21.84
N LYS A 462 8.37 -14.66 -22.80
CA LYS A 462 7.76 -15.99 -22.71
C LYS A 462 8.48 -16.90 -21.73
N GLU A 463 9.77 -16.65 -21.50
CA GLU A 463 10.63 -17.41 -20.58
C GLU A 463 10.70 -16.76 -19.19
N ALA A 464 9.70 -15.94 -18.84
CA ALA A 464 9.63 -15.28 -17.54
C ALA A 464 9.57 -16.31 -16.41
N ARG A 465 10.51 -16.25 -15.47
CA ARG A 465 10.55 -17.12 -14.28
C ARG A 465 10.54 -16.30 -13.01
N LEU A 466 9.68 -16.67 -12.06
CA LEU A 466 9.79 -16.17 -10.70
C LEU A 466 11.05 -16.77 -10.08
N ARG A 467 11.96 -15.92 -9.61
CA ARG A 467 13.19 -16.38 -8.96
C ARG A 467 12.93 -16.64 -7.50
N GLU A 468 12.99 -17.90 -7.09
CA GLU A 468 12.86 -18.31 -5.68
C GLU A 468 14.00 -17.76 -4.78
N SER A 469 15.15 -17.40 -5.36
CA SER A 469 16.40 -17.17 -4.63
C SER A 469 16.68 -15.74 -4.17
N GLU A 470 15.78 -14.77 -4.40
CA GLU A 470 15.94 -13.43 -3.84
C GLU A 470 15.17 -13.34 -2.52
N SER A 471 15.71 -13.97 -1.46
CA SER A 471 15.27 -13.67 -0.11
C SER A 471 15.52 -12.17 0.15
N PHE A 472 14.47 -11.38 0.11
CA PHE A 472 14.53 -10.01 0.58
C PHE A 472 14.43 -10.02 2.09
N HIS A 473 14.98 -8.99 2.72
CA HIS A 473 15.00 -8.87 4.17
C HIS A 473 14.00 -7.81 4.60
N VAL A 474 13.46 -7.96 5.80
CA VAL A 474 12.70 -6.90 6.47
C VAL A 474 13.58 -6.30 7.57
N PHE A 475 13.54 -4.99 7.70
CA PHE A 475 14.34 -4.23 8.65
C PHE A 475 13.44 -3.43 9.57
N ILE A 476 13.85 -3.30 10.84
CA ILE A 476 13.27 -2.34 11.76
C ILE A 476 14.00 -1.02 11.54
N LYS A 477 13.32 -0.05 10.93
CA LYS A 477 13.87 1.27 10.59
C LYS A 477 14.13 2.10 11.83
N ASN A 478 13.17 2.13 12.74
CA ASN A 478 13.27 2.79 14.04
C ASN A 478 12.23 2.23 15.01
N ILE A 479 12.47 2.52 16.29
CA ILE A 479 11.56 2.23 17.38
C ILE A 479 11.24 3.56 18.05
N LEU A 480 9.95 3.84 18.22
CA LEU A 480 9.45 5.09 18.79
C LEU A 480 8.65 4.80 20.06
N ASP A 481 8.85 5.61 21.08
CA ASP A 481 7.99 5.61 22.26
C ASP A 481 6.72 6.46 22.07
N LYS A 482 5.92 6.58 23.14
CA LYS A 482 4.69 7.39 23.18
C LYS A 482 4.93 8.87 22.84
N GLN A 483 6.10 9.40 23.20
CA GLN A 483 6.51 10.78 22.95
C GLN A 483 7.27 10.95 21.62
N GLU A 484 7.26 9.93 20.76
CA GLU A 484 7.95 9.89 19.47
C GLU A 484 9.48 10.01 19.58
N ARG A 485 10.05 9.63 20.73
CA ARG A 485 11.50 9.57 20.90
C ARG A 485 12.05 8.29 20.30
N LEU A 486 13.19 8.41 19.61
CA LEU A 486 13.91 7.28 19.02
C LEU A 486 14.56 6.44 20.12
N LEU A 487 14.30 5.14 20.09
CA LEU A 487 14.89 4.15 20.96
C LEU A 487 16.02 3.39 20.23
N PRO A 488 17.02 2.87 20.96
CA PRO A 488 18.11 2.12 20.37
C PRO A 488 17.63 0.82 19.71
N LEU A 489 18.23 0.48 18.57
CA LEU A 489 18.00 -0.76 17.81
C LEU A 489 18.86 -1.94 18.28
N GLU A 490 19.66 -1.75 19.33
CA GLU A 490 20.48 -2.80 19.94
C GLU A 490 20.38 -2.70 21.46
N ASN A 491 20.31 -3.85 22.14
CA ASN A 491 20.28 -3.96 23.60
C ASN A 491 19.26 -3.04 24.28
N LEU A 492 18.04 -2.97 23.73
CA LEU A 492 16.98 -2.11 24.26
C LEU A 492 16.52 -2.61 25.64
N VAL A 493 16.82 -1.81 26.67
CA VAL A 493 16.32 -2.00 28.03
C VAL A 493 15.50 -0.77 28.41
N VAL A 494 14.22 -0.98 28.70
CA VAL A 494 13.29 0.11 29.04
C VAL A 494 12.74 -0.09 30.44
N ASN A 495 12.89 0.93 31.28
CA ASN A 495 12.30 0.95 32.61
C ASN A 495 10.80 1.27 32.52
N GLN A 496 9.98 0.43 33.15
CA GLN A 496 8.53 0.61 33.26
C GLN A 496 8.16 1.64 34.34
N GLU A 497 8.72 2.87 34.23
CA GLU A 497 8.39 3.97 35.15
C GLU A 497 7.01 4.59 34.84
N ASP A 498 6.59 4.56 33.57
CA ASP A 498 5.28 5.03 33.12
C ASP A 498 4.35 3.85 32.83
N LYS A 499 3.16 3.85 33.44
CA LYS A 499 2.10 2.81 33.29
C LYS A 499 1.56 2.65 31.85
N SER A 500 2.06 3.40 30.86
CA SER A 500 1.68 3.28 29.45
C SER A 500 2.90 3.38 28.53
N LEU A 501 3.75 2.37 28.51
CA LEU A 501 4.81 2.25 27.49
C LEU A 501 4.19 1.76 26.18
N SER A 502 3.80 2.71 25.34
CA SER A 502 3.41 2.39 23.96
C SER A 502 4.65 2.40 23.06
N PHE A 503 4.87 1.31 22.34
CA PHE A 503 5.98 1.17 21.39
C PHE A 503 5.45 1.09 19.97
N ARG A 504 6.07 1.86 19.06
CA ARG A 504 5.82 1.77 17.63
C ARG A 504 7.10 1.35 16.92
N PHE A 505 7.04 0.23 16.22
CA PHE A 505 8.12 -0.28 15.39
C PHE A 505 7.81 0.08 13.93
N GLN A 506 8.67 0.87 13.31
CA GLN A 506 8.57 1.16 11.87
C GLN A 506 9.40 0.14 11.10
N LEU A 507 8.75 -0.52 10.14
CA LEU A 507 9.34 -1.56 9.30
C LEU A 507 9.70 -1.00 7.92
N ALA A 508 10.67 -1.63 7.28
CA ALA A 508 11.01 -1.41 5.88
C ALA A 508 11.48 -2.72 5.25
N ALA A 509 10.90 -3.09 4.11
CA ALA A 509 11.38 -4.18 3.28
C ALA A 509 11.76 -3.62 1.91
N PRO A 510 13.06 -3.53 1.55
CA PRO A 510 13.52 -2.93 0.30
C PRO A 510 13.23 -3.85 -0.91
N TYR A 511 11.97 -3.90 -1.31
CA TYR A 511 11.48 -4.58 -2.50
C TYR A 511 10.77 -3.58 -3.42
N TYR A 512 11.47 -3.16 -4.47
CA TYR A 512 11.18 -1.92 -5.21
C TYR A 512 10.24 -2.11 -6.41
N LEU A 513 9.81 -3.34 -6.72
CA LEU A 513 8.90 -3.60 -7.84
C LEU A 513 7.51 -3.00 -7.60
N ASN A 514 7.00 -3.13 -6.37
CA ASN A 514 5.81 -2.41 -5.93
C ASN A 514 5.76 -2.39 -4.38
N GLU A 515 6.12 -1.26 -3.78
CA GLU A 515 6.19 -1.09 -2.32
C GLU A 515 4.80 -1.17 -1.66
N SER A 516 3.75 -0.71 -2.36
CA SER A 516 2.37 -0.65 -1.86
C SER A 516 1.73 -2.02 -1.62
N TYR A 517 2.31 -3.08 -2.18
CA TYR A 517 1.81 -4.45 -2.09
C TYR A 517 2.60 -5.32 -1.10
N ILE A 518 3.64 -4.78 -0.47
CA ILE A 518 4.35 -5.49 0.59
C ILE A 518 3.41 -5.67 1.78
N GLN A 519 3.35 -6.89 2.30
CA GLN A 519 2.60 -7.23 3.51
C GLN A 519 3.56 -7.64 4.61
N TYR A 520 3.25 -7.30 5.84
CA TYR A 520 4.02 -7.63 7.04
C TYR A 520 3.18 -8.55 7.94
N SER A 521 3.87 -9.45 8.64
CA SER A 521 3.33 -10.27 9.71
C SER A 521 4.36 -10.29 10.83
N TYR A 522 3.89 -10.26 12.07
CA TYR A 522 4.76 -10.23 13.25
C TYR A 522 4.28 -11.20 14.31
N TRP A 523 5.19 -11.58 15.19
CA TRP A 523 4.89 -12.39 16.37
C TRP A 523 5.75 -11.90 17.53
N LEU A 524 5.13 -11.57 18.66
CA LEU A 524 5.84 -11.15 19.87
C LEU A 524 5.97 -12.34 20.84
N GLU A 525 7.12 -13.02 20.78
CA GLU A 525 7.46 -14.07 21.75
C GLU A 525 7.49 -13.47 23.17
N GLY A 526 6.70 -14.05 24.06
CA GLY A 526 6.49 -13.56 25.43
C GLY A 526 5.15 -12.85 25.68
N LEU A 527 4.35 -12.62 24.63
CA LEU A 527 2.98 -12.08 24.75
C LEU A 527 1.98 -12.80 23.83
N ASP A 528 2.34 -13.00 22.56
CA ASP A 528 1.46 -13.55 21.53
C ASP A 528 1.67 -15.07 21.37
N GLU A 529 0.59 -15.81 21.06
CA GLU A 529 0.63 -17.26 20.83
C GLU A 529 1.11 -17.65 19.42
N ASP A 530 0.78 -16.85 18.40
CA ASP A 530 1.09 -17.12 16.98
C ASP A 530 1.28 -15.80 16.19
N TRP A 531 1.66 -15.93 14.92
CA TRP A 531 1.82 -14.84 13.97
C TRP A 531 0.53 -14.05 13.73
N SER A 532 0.69 -12.74 13.58
CA SER A 532 -0.37 -11.86 13.13
C SER A 532 -0.81 -12.19 11.70
N SER A 533 -2.05 -11.81 11.36
CA SER A 533 -2.49 -11.79 9.96
C SER A 533 -1.64 -10.83 9.12
N TRP A 534 -1.55 -11.11 7.82
CA TRP A 534 -0.81 -10.30 6.86
C TRP A 534 -1.49 -8.94 6.66
N ASN A 535 -0.73 -7.86 6.84
CA ASN A 535 -1.22 -6.48 6.69
C ASN A 535 -0.21 -5.62 5.92
N ARG A 536 -0.68 -4.65 5.14
CA ARG A 536 0.17 -3.69 4.40
C ARG A 536 0.77 -2.58 5.27
N GLN A 537 0.33 -2.44 6.52
CA GLN A 537 0.87 -1.45 7.45
C GLN A 537 2.31 -1.79 7.83
N SER A 538 3.24 -0.88 7.54
CA SER A 538 4.65 -0.98 7.94
C SER A 538 4.90 -0.52 9.39
N ILE A 539 3.87 -0.44 10.21
CA ILE A 539 3.97 0.01 11.61
C ILE A 539 3.30 -1.02 12.50
N ILE A 540 4.06 -1.56 13.44
CA ILE A 540 3.55 -2.39 14.53
C ILE A 540 3.45 -1.53 15.77
N SER A 541 2.29 -1.53 16.43
CA SER A 541 2.03 -0.70 17.62
C SER A 541 1.59 -1.58 18.78
N PHE A 542 2.37 -1.58 19.85
CA PHE A 542 2.00 -2.19 21.12
C PHE A 542 1.60 -1.08 22.10
N PRO A 543 0.31 -0.96 22.46
CA PRO A 543 -0.16 0.12 23.33
C PRO A 543 0.32 -0.04 24.78
N PHE A 544 0.57 -1.29 25.19
CA PHE A 544 1.09 -1.65 26.51
C PHE A 544 1.86 -2.95 26.40
N LEU A 545 3.02 -3.00 27.06
CA LEU A 545 3.80 -4.22 27.24
C LEU A 545 4.14 -4.38 28.73
N PRO A 546 3.80 -5.54 29.34
CA PRO A 546 4.23 -5.87 30.71
C PRO A 546 5.76 -5.89 30.88
N SER A 547 6.21 -5.99 32.13
CA SER A 547 7.64 -6.26 32.39
C SER A 547 7.98 -7.68 31.98
N GLY A 548 9.14 -7.87 31.34
CA GLY A 548 9.50 -9.16 30.75
C GLY A 548 10.62 -9.08 29.73
N TYR A 549 10.93 -10.24 29.16
CA TYR A 549 11.83 -10.39 28.01
C TYR A 549 10.98 -10.70 26.79
N TYR A 550 11.23 -9.98 25.70
CA TYR A 550 10.46 -10.11 24.48
C TYR A 550 11.39 -10.33 23.28
N LYS A 551 10.93 -11.15 22.33
CA LYS A 551 11.51 -11.22 21.00
C LYS A 551 10.44 -10.91 19.97
N LEU A 552 10.62 -9.82 19.25
CA LEU A 552 9.77 -9.45 18.13
C LEU A 552 10.29 -10.13 16.87
N HIS A 553 9.52 -11.08 16.36
CA HIS A 553 9.72 -11.70 15.05
C HIS A 553 8.94 -10.93 14.00
N VAL A 554 9.57 -10.62 12.87
CA VAL A 554 8.96 -9.88 11.77
C VAL A 554 9.33 -10.53 10.45
N LYS A 555 8.33 -10.77 9.62
CA LYS A 555 8.51 -11.19 8.24
C LYS A 555 7.67 -10.33 7.30
N ALA A 556 8.13 -10.20 6.07
CA ALA A 556 7.44 -9.51 5.01
C ALA A 556 7.13 -10.49 3.88
N ARG A 557 6.10 -10.18 3.10
CA ARG A 557 5.68 -10.92 1.91
C ARG A 557 5.54 -9.94 0.76
N ASN A 558 6.17 -10.25 -0.38
CA ASN A 558 6.11 -9.40 -1.57
C ASN A 558 4.89 -9.71 -2.45
N ILE A 559 4.80 -9.02 -3.60
CA ILE A 559 3.69 -9.11 -4.54
C ILE A 559 3.50 -10.51 -5.12
N PHE A 560 4.58 -11.27 -5.26
CA PHE A 560 4.57 -12.63 -5.80
C PHE A 560 4.34 -13.69 -4.71
N GLY A 561 4.14 -13.26 -3.45
CA GLY A 561 3.92 -14.15 -2.33
C GLY A 561 5.18 -14.74 -1.70
N GLN A 562 6.37 -14.31 -2.14
CA GLN A 562 7.63 -14.72 -1.54
C GLN A 562 7.76 -14.07 -0.16
N ILE A 563 8.22 -14.84 0.81
CA ILE A 563 8.33 -14.42 2.22
C ILE A 563 9.80 -14.13 2.51
N SER A 564 10.05 -13.04 3.26
CA SER A 564 11.38 -12.64 3.71
C SER A 564 11.95 -13.61 4.74
N GLU A 565 13.24 -13.49 4.99
CA GLU A 565 13.83 -14.05 6.21
C GLU A 565 13.21 -13.42 7.46
N ASP A 566 13.21 -14.18 8.56
CA ASP A 566 12.67 -13.75 9.84
C ASP A 566 13.64 -12.78 10.53
N GLN A 567 13.19 -11.54 10.72
CA GLN A 567 13.93 -10.51 11.44
C GLN A 567 13.54 -10.56 12.92
N VAL A 568 14.50 -10.96 13.75
CA VAL A 568 14.30 -11.07 15.20
C VAL A 568 14.92 -9.87 15.92
N PHE A 569 14.14 -9.23 16.79
CA PHE A 569 14.59 -8.14 17.64
C PHE A 569 14.29 -8.43 19.11
N SER A 570 15.34 -8.55 19.93
CA SER A 570 15.23 -8.85 21.35
C SER A 570 15.30 -7.60 22.20
N PHE A 571 14.39 -7.44 23.15
CA PHE A 571 14.37 -6.32 24.10
C PHE A 571 13.82 -6.75 25.46
N ARG A 572 14.09 -5.93 26.48
CA ARG A 572 13.66 -6.18 27.85
C ARG A 572 12.96 -4.97 28.44
N ILE A 573 11.85 -5.22 29.12
CA ILE A 573 11.15 -4.23 29.93
C ILE A 573 11.40 -4.57 31.40
N THR A 574 12.09 -3.70 32.11
CA THR A 574 12.39 -3.85 33.53
C THR A 574 11.21 -3.35 34.38
N PRO A 575 10.84 -4.07 35.45
CA PRO A 575 9.79 -3.61 36.35
C PRO A 575 10.21 -2.30 37.05
N PRO A 576 9.25 -1.49 37.50
CA PRO A 576 9.55 -0.30 38.26
C PRO A 576 10.24 -0.66 39.59
N PHE A 577 11.00 0.29 40.16
CA PHE A 577 11.81 0.01 41.36
C PHE A 577 10.98 -0.48 42.56
N TRP A 578 9.73 -0.04 42.69
CA TRP A 578 8.84 -0.46 43.79
C TRP A 578 8.31 -1.90 43.66
N GLU A 579 8.43 -2.53 42.49
CA GLU A 579 8.08 -3.94 42.23
C GLU A 579 9.31 -4.86 42.29
N THR A 580 10.46 -4.35 42.70
CA THR A 580 11.69 -5.15 42.82
C THR A 580 11.82 -5.82 44.19
N TRP A 581 12.44 -7.00 44.24
CA TRP A 581 12.58 -7.79 45.47
C TRP A 581 13.32 -7.05 46.61
N TRP A 582 14.32 -6.22 46.27
CA TRP A 582 15.08 -5.48 47.29
C TRP A 582 14.24 -4.35 47.90
N PHE A 583 13.32 -3.77 47.14
CA PHE A 583 12.41 -2.75 47.65
C PHE A 583 11.40 -3.37 48.62
N TYR A 584 10.86 -4.56 48.29
CA TYR A 584 10.07 -5.34 49.24
C TYR A 584 10.85 -5.70 50.51
N ALA A 585 12.15 -6.04 50.38
CA ALA A 585 13.01 -6.30 51.53
C ALA A 585 13.23 -5.04 52.40
N LEU A 586 13.42 -3.87 51.78
CA LEU A 586 13.56 -2.59 52.46
C LEU A 586 12.27 -2.23 53.22
N GLN A 587 11.11 -2.38 52.58
CA GLN A 587 9.81 -2.12 53.16
C GLN A 587 9.53 -3.05 54.36
N THR A 588 9.85 -4.34 54.21
CA THR A 588 9.76 -5.33 55.29
C THR A 588 10.67 -4.97 56.46
N THR A 589 11.90 -4.53 56.18
CA THR A 589 12.87 -4.12 57.20
C THR A 589 12.41 -2.86 57.95
N ALA A 590 11.86 -1.88 57.24
CA ALA A 590 11.30 -0.67 57.85
C ALA A 590 10.13 -0.99 58.78
N LEU A 591 9.22 -1.89 58.35
CA LEU A 591 8.09 -2.35 59.14
C LEU A 591 8.55 -3.09 60.41
N LEU A 592 9.51 -4.01 60.28
CA LEU A 592 10.13 -4.70 61.42
C LEU A 592 10.82 -3.71 62.37
N GLY A 593 11.47 -2.67 61.83
CA GLY A 593 12.07 -1.58 62.60
C GLY A 593 11.04 -0.81 63.42
N MET A 594 9.89 -0.46 62.83
CA MET A 594 8.79 0.21 63.55
C MET A 594 8.22 -0.68 64.68
N VAL A 595 8.05 -1.98 64.41
CA VAL A 595 7.61 -2.95 65.42
C VAL A 595 8.63 -3.04 66.57
N MET A 596 9.92 -3.13 66.27
CA MET A 596 10.99 -3.19 67.27
C MET A 596 11.10 -1.90 68.09
N ALA A 597 11.00 -0.73 67.44
CA ALA A 597 10.97 0.56 68.11
C ALA A 597 9.76 0.66 69.06
N SER A 598 8.59 0.24 68.60
CA SER A 598 7.37 0.16 69.41
C SER A 598 7.55 -0.71 70.66
N PHE A 599 8.18 -1.89 70.52
CA PHE A 599 8.51 -2.74 71.67
C PHE A 599 9.55 -2.09 72.62
N TYR A 600 10.59 -1.44 72.09
CA TYR A 600 11.63 -0.80 72.89
C TYR A 600 11.09 0.39 73.71
N PHE A 601 10.31 1.28 73.08
CA PHE A 601 9.70 2.43 73.77
C PHE A 601 8.68 1.99 74.82
N ASN A 602 7.94 0.92 74.56
CA ASN A 602 7.02 0.34 75.56
C ASN A 602 7.78 -0.25 76.78
N ARG A 603 9.00 -0.76 76.57
CA ARG A 603 9.86 -1.28 77.66
C ARG A 603 10.58 -0.18 78.45
N SER A 604 10.92 0.95 77.81
CA SER A 604 11.77 2.00 78.41
C SER A 604 11.04 2.98 79.34
N GLY A 605 9.71 2.90 79.49
CA GLY A 605 8.94 3.66 80.49
C GLY A 605 8.93 5.19 80.34
N ARG A 606 9.59 5.76 79.32
CA ARG A 606 9.64 7.21 79.05
C ARG A 606 8.49 7.61 78.12
N SER A 607 7.49 8.27 78.71
CA SER A 607 6.24 8.80 78.13
C SER A 607 5.21 7.73 77.69
N SER A 608 4.10 7.65 78.44
CA SER A 608 2.96 6.77 78.14
C SER A 608 2.28 7.14 76.81
N GLU A 609 2.18 8.43 76.49
CA GLU A 609 1.44 8.93 75.33
C GLU A 609 2.12 8.58 73.99
N LEU A 610 3.44 8.73 73.87
CA LEU A 610 4.16 8.44 72.63
C LEU A 610 4.16 6.94 72.29
N SER A 611 4.20 6.08 73.30
CA SER A 611 4.14 4.63 73.10
C SER A 611 2.79 4.17 72.53
N HIS A 612 1.68 4.77 72.98
CA HIS A 612 0.35 4.44 72.48
C HIS A 612 0.17 4.88 71.02
N ILE A 613 0.62 6.09 70.69
CA ILE A 613 0.58 6.61 69.32
C ILE A 613 1.44 5.75 68.39
N LEU A 614 2.66 5.37 68.81
CA LEU A 614 3.56 4.57 67.98
C LEU A 614 3.04 3.15 67.71
N VAL A 615 2.44 2.50 68.72
CA VAL A 615 1.78 1.19 68.55
C VAL A 615 0.63 1.29 67.56
N PHE A 616 -0.23 2.30 67.72
CA PHE A 616 -1.38 2.51 66.86
C PHE A 616 -0.98 2.76 65.40
N VAL A 617 -0.01 3.65 65.17
CA VAL A 617 0.55 3.92 63.83
C VAL A 617 1.16 2.66 63.24
N THR A 618 1.94 1.89 64.00
CA THR A 618 2.57 0.66 63.52
C THR A 618 1.53 -0.39 63.11
N ILE A 619 0.45 -0.55 63.88
CA ILE A 619 -0.63 -1.48 63.57
C ILE A 619 -1.34 -1.03 62.28
N ILE A 620 -1.69 0.26 62.15
CA ILE A 620 -2.31 0.78 60.93
C ILE A 620 -1.41 0.59 59.71
N THR A 621 -0.12 0.94 59.81
CA THR A 621 0.84 0.77 58.72
C THR A 621 1.02 -0.70 58.34
N PHE A 622 1.01 -1.62 59.32
CA PHE A 622 1.05 -3.06 59.06
C PHE A 622 -0.18 -3.54 58.28
N PHE A 623 -1.38 -3.08 58.68
CA PHE A 623 -2.62 -3.43 58.00
C PHE A 623 -2.71 -2.85 56.60
N GLU A 624 -2.31 -1.59 56.42
CA GLU A 624 -2.24 -0.95 55.12
C GLU A 624 -1.24 -1.68 54.20
N PHE A 625 -0.12 -2.13 54.74
CA PHE A 625 0.85 -2.96 54.01
C PHE A 625 0.28 -4.33 53.61
N MET A 626 -0.49 -4.98 54.49
CA MET A 626 -1.16 -6.24 54.17
C MET A 626 -2.22 -6.07 53.08
N ILE A 627 -2.99 -4.98 53.11
CA ILE A 627 -3.95 -4.62 52.05
C ILE A 627 -3.20 -4.49 50.72
N LEU A 628 -2.11 -3.71 50.69
CA LEU A 628 -1.31 -3.48 49.49
C LEU A 628 -0.69 -4.77 48.92
N LEU A 629 -0.33 -5.73 49.77
CA LEU A 629 0.21 -7.02 49.33
C LEU A 629 -0.86 -7.98 48.79
N VAL A 630 -2.06 -7.98 49.37
CA VAL A 630 -3.12 -8.95 49.03
C VAL A 630 -3.98 -8.47 47.86
N GLU A 631 -4.14 -7.15 47.70
CA GLU A 631 -5.01 -6.54 46.69
C GLU A 631 -4.71 -7.00 45.25
N PRO A 632 -3.45 -7.08 44.77
CA PRO A 632 -3.16 -7.56 43.41
C PRO A 632 -3.61 -9.01 43.16
N TYR A 633 -3.46 -9.89 44.15
CA TYR A 633 -3.89 -11.29 44.03
C TYR A 633 -5.42 -11.43 43.99
N VAL A 634 -6.12 -10.57 44.73
CA VAL A 634 -7.59 -10.51 44.68
C VAL A 634 -8.04 -9.97 43.33
N ASP A 635 -7.34 -8.98 42.76
CA ASP A 635 -7.62 -8.47 41.42
C ASP A 635 -7.48 -9.54 40.34
N ASP A 636 -6.36 -10.25 40.34
CA ASP A 636 -6.09 -11.31 39.37
C ASP A 636 -7.09 -12.47 39.51
N PHE A 637 -7.45 -12.86 40.74
CA PHE A 637 -8.40 -13.95 40.98
C PHE A 637 -9.84 -13.59 40.62
N THR A 638 -10.23 -12.32 40.80
CA THR A 638 -11.63 -11.88 40.66
C THR A 638 -11.90 -11.14 39.35
N GLY A 639 -10.89 -10.93 38.51
CA GLY A 639 -11.00 -10.14 37.28
C GLY A 639 -11.27 -8.66 37.53
N GLY A 640 -10.81 -8.13 38.67
CA GLY A 640 -10.93 -6.71 39.04
C GLY A 640 -12.31 -6.27 39.56
N ILE A 641 -13.16 -7.19 40.02
CA ILE A 641 -14.51 -6.85 40.52
C ILE A 641 -14.42 -6.12 41.88
N PRO A 642 -14.91 -4.86 42.01
CA PRO A 642 -14.71 -4.05 43.21
C PRO A 642 -15.30 -4.61 44.52
N VAL A 643 -16.34 -5.44 44.42
CA VAL A 643 -17.03 -6.01 45.59
C VAL A 643 -16.09 -6.90 46.41
N PHE A 644 -15.22 -7.67 45.76
CA PHE A 644 -14.29 -8.56 46.47
C PHE A 644 -13.19 -7.80 47.20
N LYS A 645 -12.71 -6.68 46.63
CA LYS A 645 -11.82 -5.75 47.33
C LYS A 645 -12.47 -5.18 48.59
N LEU A 646 -13.74 -4.79 48.47
CA LEU A 646 -14.49 -4.24 49.60
C LEU A 646 -14.65 -5.29 50.70
N ILE A 647 -14.99 -6.54 50.36
CA ILE A 647 -15.07 -7.65 51.31
C ILE A 647 -13.72 -7.89 51.99
N MET A 648 -12.62 -7.94 51.22
CA MET A 648 -11.26 -8.10 51.76
C MET A 648 -10.92 -6.98 52.75
N ASN A 649 -11.14 -5.72 52.37
CA ASN A 649 -10.89 -4.56 53.23
C ASN A 649 -11.72 -4.61 54.52
N VAL A 650 -12.99 -5.01 54.44
CA VAL A 650 -13.86 -5.19 55.61
C VAL A 650 -13.36 -6.31 56.52
N ILE A 651 -12.94 -7.46 55.98
CA ILE A 651 -12.39 -8.58 56.77
C ILE A 651 -11.10 -8.15 57.49
N LEU A 652 -10.18 -7.49 56.78
CA LEU A 652 -8.94 -6.97 57.37
C LEU A 652 -9.23 -5.93 58.46
N ALA A 653 -10.14 -4.98 58.21
CA ALA A 653 -10.54 -3.97 59.20
C ALA A 653 -11.20 -4.59 60.45
N LEU A 654 -12.06 -5.60 60.29
CA LEU A 654 -12.69 -6.30 61.40
C LEU A 654 -11.68 -7.07 62.26
N SER A 655 -10.55 -7.50 61.69
CA SER A 655 -9.49 -8.17 62.43
C SER A 655 -8.63 -7.23 63.30
N LEU A 656 -8.69 -5.92 63.08
CA LEU A 656 -7.92 -4.90 63.81
C LEU A 656 -8.26 -4.85 65.31
N ALA A 657 -9.56 -4.77 65.63
CA ALA A 657 -10.04 -4.58 67.00
C ALA A 657 -9.70 -5.73 67.97
N PRO A 658 -9.86 -7.02 67.63
CA PRO A 658 -9.48 -8.11 68.52
C PRO A 658 -7.96 -8.20 68.73
N ILE A 659 -7.16 -7.89 67.69
CA ILE A 659 -5.70 -7.91 67.75
C ILE A 659 -5.18 -6.76 68.61
N GLU A 660 -5.70 -5.55 68.44
CA GLU A 660 -5.36 -4.40 69.28
C GLU A 660 -5.61 -4.69 70.77
N ARG A 661 -6.77 -5.28 71.09
CA ARG A 661 -7.12 -5.69 72.47
C ARG A 661 -6.24 -6.82 72.98
N ALA A 662 -5.76 -7.72 72.13
CA ALA A 662 -4.86 -8.80 72.52
C ALA A 662 -3.46 -8.28 72.82
N VAL A 663 -2.93 -7.38 71.98
CA VAL A 663 -1.62 -6.73 72.15
C VAL A 663 -1.62 -5.84 73.39
N ASN A 664 -2.67 -5.05 73.61
CA ASN A 664 -2.80 -4.22 74.81
C ASN A 664 -2.92 -5.07 76.09
N ARG A 665 -3.70 -6.15 76.08
CA ARG A 665 -3.78 -7.08 77.22
C ARG A 665 -2.45 -7.77 77.52
N TRP A 666 -1.68 -8.13 76.49
CA TRP A 666 -0.36 -8.72 76.64
C TRP A 666 0.68 -7.72 77.20
N ALA A 667 0.66 -6.47 76.72
CA ALA A 667 1.50 -5.40 77.23
C ALA A 667 1.22 -5.06 78.71
N VAL A 668 -0.06 -5.02 79.10
CA VAL A 668 -0.48 -4.76 80.49
C VAL A 668 -0.12 -5.92 81.42
N ARG A 669 -0.31 -7.18 81.01
CA ARG A 669 0.07 -8.37 81.80
C ARG A 669 1.56 -8.43 82.11
N ARG A 670 2.44 -8.00 81.19
CA ARG A 670 3.89 -7.94 81.43
C ARG A 670 4.31 -6.79 82.35
N ARG A 671 3.62 -5.65 82.33
CA ARG A 671 3.86 -4.56 83.30
C ARG A 671 3.51 -4.99 84.73
N ALA A 672 2.42 -5.74 84.91
CA ALA A 672 2.04 -6.32 86.21
C ALA A 672 3.06 -7.36 86.71
N ALA A 673 3.66 -8.16 85.83
CA ALA A 673 4.71 -9.13 86.18
C ALA A 673 6.06 -8.48 86.55
N ALA A 674 6.32 -7.23 86.15
CA ALA A 674 7.54 -6.49 86.48
C ALA A 674 7.44 -5.69 87.80
N GLN A 675 6.26 -5.62 88.43
CA GLN A 675 5.99 -4.86 89.67
C GLN A 675 5.66 -5.74 90.89
N ALA A 676 5.77 -7.07 90.80
CA ALA A 676 5.55 -7.95 91.94
C ALA A 676 6.73 -7.87 92.95
N PRO A 677 6.49 -7.59 94.25
CA PRO A 677 7.56 -7.56 95.25
C PRO A 677 8.06 -8.97 95.56
N SER A 678 9.38 -9.14 95.62
CA SER A 678 10.06 -10.33 96.15
C SER A 678 9.71 -10.53 97.62
N GLY A 679 9.02 -11.62 97.96
CA GLY A 679 8.73 -11.98 99.35
C GLY A 679 10.00 -12.28 100.15
N GLU A 680 10.17 -11.59 101.28
CA GLU A 680 11.14 -11.93 102.33
C GLU A 680 10.76 -13.25 102.99
N VAL A 681 11.75 -14.14 103.09
CA VAL A 681 11.74 -15.33 103.95
C VAL A 681 12.48 -14.95 105.24
N VAL A 682 11.80 -14.96 106.38
CA VAL A 682 12.43 -15.03 107.71
C VAL A 682 11.77 -16.18 108.49
N ARG A 683 12.63 -16.93 109.17
CA ARG A 683 12.49 -18.25 109.80
C ARG A 683 11.21 -18.54 110.56
#